data_AF-A0A258Q062-F1
#
_entry.id   AF-A0A258Q062-F1
#
_cell.length_a   1.000
_cell.length_b   1.000
_cell.length_c   1.000
_cell.angle_alpha   90.00
_cell.angle_beta   90.00
_cell.angle_gamma   90.00
#
_symmetry.space_group_name_H-M   'P 1'
#
loop_
_entity.id
_entity.type
_entity.pdbx_description
1 polymer ?
#
loop_
_entity_poly.entity_id
_entity_poly.type
_entity_poly.pdbx_seq_one_letter_code
_entity_poly.pdbx_strand_id
1 'polypeptide(L)'
;MDVGALSDLTATNQNAVGFSESRHYRVRTGDVSVNGVGEQALTARDISVAADAGSITLSGDIIATAPKNSRVGLYANQNLTLESTANIQANSTKAGEEGGKVELFTQEGVLALQNGSTINVVGGAGGAGGDVHLRAPRTGAGAGDGVAVSALATAINGAKSTVLEAFKIFSGVTTVTTGAGSGATLGFTTVANDVGSFMANKDNIVASLGKSGDSTFHLRAGTEIQSNSNLTVGSDWNLYSASRVGDEPGILTLRATDNLNLNGSLSDGFTTALTTGQIGTGDSWSYRLVAGADFTSVSPLGTIASAKAIDGSAVTGNLVIANNKMVRTGTGDIEIATGGDVRMGNASSTIYTVGTQAPVLDNFDAPIAGNPLYLTQGGDIRILAAGNIVGAEPLNGRQLINQWLFRQGGGNNNLDTTWWVRPDLFRQSLATMGGGDIELRAGGDISNFSASAATTGRFDTFDKTETTFDAEGNSVSTIVRATGAQRIDGGGDVNVVAGNNINSGVYFVAKGDGKINAGGAIKPQEGTFGTVLALQDGNWDVNAADNITIDAVINPTWVSQSTTNATFLDSTGRNSYFNTFSPTASVTMASAKGDVALGLQSAVLTSTTGLDNSISNSILYAPGNITIAAYDGDANVGDITLMPARTGNLNVFAANDVGLGNVAMSDADPLLLPNVNAPVSRFGGFTNVVFNQLLTHSQDLLHGNDMQPALIVAKDGDVFANSTNAIVSIPKATKFVAGRDITGLNIALQNNRATDISLIKAGRDVNTQNITVAGPGELLVQAGRNLDLIYPNVTTITTTGNSGSTNPIFGNTFASRANTALTSEGASITLQAGLGQGAAVQAFINQYVLPSGAGPATLADDAERLAAYRKTTAQSVTDFMRKRTG
;
A
#
# COMPACT_ATOMS: atom_id res chain seq x y z
N MET A 1 17.09 -9.51 -19.62
CA MET A 1 17.80 -10.18 -20.73
C MET A 1 18.82 -11.15 -20.15
N ASP A 2 18.87 -12.38 -20.64
CA ASP A 2 19.87 -13.40 -20.27
C ASP A 2 20.56 -13.88 -21.56
N VAL A 3 21.88 -13.70 -21.66
CA VAL A 3 22.66 -13.94 -22.89
C VAL A 3 23.94 -14.72 -22.62
N GLY A 4 24.39 -15.45 -23.63
CA GLY A 4 25.66 -16.18 -23.58
C GLY A 4 26.87 -15.27 -23.39
N ALA A 5 26.98 -14.21 -24.18
CA ALA A 5 28.05 -13.21 -24.10
C ALA A 5 27.54 -11.84 -24.57
N LEU A 6 28.02 -10.78 -23.92
CA LEU A 6 27.76 -9.39 -24.28
C LEU A 6 28.85 -8.50 -23.68
N SER A 7 29.82 -8.10 -24.50
CA SER A 7 30.99 -7.37 -24.02
C SER A 7 30.72 -5.89 -23.73
N ASP A 8 29.77 -5.27 -24.44
CA ASP A 8 29.38 -3.85 -24.28
C ASP A 8 27.86 -3.73 -24.24
N LEU A 9 27.33 -3.06 -23.21
CA LEU A 9 25.90 -2.87 -23.00
C LEU A 9 25.30 -1.72 -23.81
N THR A 10 26.10 -0.79 -24.36
CA THR A 10 25.62 0.47 -24.93
C THR A 10 24.61 0.25 -26.07
N ALA A 11 24.95 -0.55 -27.07
CA ALA A 11 24.05 -0.80 -28.21
C ALA A 11 22.75 -1.50 -27.79
N THR A 12 22.84 -2.48 -26.89
CA THR A 12 21.66 -3.18 -26.36
C THR A 12 20.78 -2.24 -25.54
N ASN A 13 21.38 -1.42 -24.69
CA ASN A 13 20.69 -0.45 -23.84
C ASN A 13 19.94 0.61 -24.67
N GLN A 14 20.53 1.08 -25.77
CA GLN A 14 19.89 2.04 -26.67
C GLN A 14 18.63 1.49 -27.36
N ASN A 15 18.51 0.17 -27.49
CA ASN A 15 17.30 -0.45 -28.03
C ASN A 15 16.18 -0.63 -26.98
N ALA A 16 16.46 -0.39 -25.69
CA ALA A 16 15.50 -0.53 -24.61
C ALA A 16 14.66 0.74 -24.35
N VAL A 17 14.40 1.54 -25.40
CA VAL A 17 13.58 2.77 -25.29
C VAL A 17 12.19 2.43 -24.74
N GLY A 18 11.71 3.21 -23.76
CA GLY A 18 10.41 3.02 -23.11
C GLY A 18 10.43 2.11 -21.88
N PHE A 19 11.49 1.33 -21.65
CA PHE A 19 11.66 0.55 -20.41
C PHE A 19 12.32 1.41 -19.32
N SER A 20 11.52 2.22 -18.63
CA SER A 20 12.00 3.11 -17.54
C SER A 20 11.88 2.49 -16.15
N GLU A 21 11.09 1.44 -15.96
CA GLU A 21 10.87 0.82 -14.65
C GLU A 21 11.98 -0.15 -14.26
N SER A 22 12.38 -1.07 -15.16
CA SER A 22 13.44 -2.04 -14.86
C SER A 22 14.24 -2.44 -16.09
N ARG A 23 15.55 -2.67 -15.91
CA ARG A 23 16.49 -3.18 -16.92
C ARG A 23 17.51 -4.12 -16.29
N HIS A 24 17.32 -5.42 -16.51
CA HIS A 24 18.17 -6.47 -15.95
C HIS A 24 18.93 -7.19 -17.06
N TYR A 25 20.27 -7.26 -16.96
CA TYR A 25 21.15 -7.93 -17.90
C TYR A 25 21.97 -9.00 -17.18
N ARG A 26 21.88 -10.24 -17.65
CA ARG A 26 22.70 -11.36 -17.20
C ARG A 26 23.54 -11.86 -18.36
N VAL A 27 24.86 -11.82 -18.20
CA VAL A 27 25.85 -12.25 -19.19
C VAL A 27 26.57 -13.48 -18.64
N ARG A 28 26.40 -14.62 -19.31
CA ARG A 28 26.87 -15.91 -18.79
C ARG A 28 28.38 -16.09 -18.90
N THR A 29 29.00 -15.53 -19.93
CA THR A 29 30.45 -15.66 -20.19
C THR A 29 31.06 -14.36 -20.71
N GLY A 30 32.32 -14.12 -20.35
CA GLY A 30 33.07 -12.94 -20.76
C GLY A 30 32.86 -11.73 -19.84
N ASP A 31 33.72 -10.73 -20.04
CA ASP A 31 33.66 -9.46 -19.31
C ASP A 31 32.59 -8.53 -19.90
N VAL A 32 32.09 -7.61 -19.08
CA VAL A 32 31.05 -6.64 -19.46
C VAL A 32 31.54 -5.22 -19.18
N SER A 33 31.53 -4.36 -20.21
CA SER A 33 31.76 -2.93 -20.06
C SER A 33 30.45 -2.14 -20.04
N VAL A 34 30.33 -1.21 -19.09
CA VAL A 34 29.30 -0.18 -19.04
C VAL A 34 29.97 1.18 -19.22
N ASN A 35 29.89 1.74 -20.42
CA ASN A 35 30.66 2.92 -20.87
C ASN A 35 29.76 4.05 -21.42
N GLY A 36 28.46 3.82 -21.57
CA GLY A 36 27.53 4.83 -22.11
C GLY A 36 27.39 6.05 -21.19
N VAL A 37 27.37 7.25 -21.77
CA VAL A 37 27.21 8.54 -21.08
C VAL A 37 26.14 9.40 -21.74
N GLY A 38 25.57 10.36 -21.01
CA GLY A 38 24.54 11.25 -21.56
C GLY A 38 23.34 10.47 -22.11
N GLU A 39 23.00 10.63 -23.39
CA GLU A 39 21.92 9.86 -24.03
C GLU A 39 22.20 8.34 -24.07
N GLN A 40 23.47 7.94 -23.94
CA GLN A 40 23.89 6.53 -23.90
C GLN A 40 23.83 5.89 -22.50
N ALA A 41 23.55 6.68 -21.47
CA ALA A 41 23.48 6.23 -20.09
C ALA A 41 22.51 5.06 -19.91
N LEU A 42 22.83 4.17 -18.98
CA LEU A 42 21.92 3.09 -18.58
C LEU A 42 20.88 3.66 -17.61
N THR A 43 19.66 3.89 -18.10
CA THR A 43 18.61 4.61 -17.35
C THR A 43 17.34 3.78 -17.16
N ALA A 44 16.99 3.49 -15.90
CA ALA A 44 15.74 2.89 -15.42
C ALA A 44 15.71 2.97 -13.89
N ARG A 45 14.53 2.84 -13.26
CA ARG A 45 14.41 2.85 -11.79
C ARG A 45 15.12 1.68 -11.10
N ASP A 46 14.97 0.45 -11.61
CA ASP A 46 15.66 -0.76 -11.10
C ASP A 46 16.60 -1.32 -12.18
N ILE A 47 17.91 -1.28 -11.94
CA ILE A 47 18.93 -1.69 -12.90
C ILE A 47 19.75 -2.82 -12.29
N SER A 48 19.97 -3.89 -13.07
CA SER A 48 20.99 -4.88 -12.71
C SER A 48 21.83 -5.34 -13.89
N VAL A 49 23.12 -5.56 -13.64
CA VAL A 49 24.07 -6.15 -14.58
C VAL A 49 24.85 -7.24 -13.86
N ALA A 50 24.81 -8.46 -14.40
CA ALA A 50 25.53 -9.61 -13.88
C ALA A 50 26.47 -10.20 -14.94
N ALA A 51 27.74 -10.42 -14.57
CA ALA A 51 28.73 -11.16 -15.35
C ALA A 51 29.11 -12.45 -14.61
N ASP A 52 28.44 -13.55 -14.95
CA ASP A 52 28.47 -14.81 -14.18
C ASP A 52 29.85 -15.50 -14.15
N ALA A 53 30.70 -15.24 -15.14
CA ALA A 53 32.05 -15.81 -15.24
C ALA A 53 33.13 -14.76 -15.52
N GLY A 54 32.78 -13.47 -15.49
CA GLY A 54 33.64 -12.38 -15.96
C GLY A 54 33.70 -11.21 -15.00
N SER A 55 34.44 -10.19 -15.43
CA SER A 55 34.57 -8.91 -14.74
C SER A 55 33.54 -7.90 -15.25
N ILE A 56 33.22 -6.90 -14.43
CA ILE A 56 32.46 -5.71 -14.86
C ILE A 56 33.37 -4.49 -14.72
N THR A 57 33.46 -3.71 -15.80
CA THR A 57 34.11 -2.38 -15.79
C THR A 57 33.07 -1.32 -16.12
N LEU A 58 32.83 -0.41 -15.17
CA LEU A 58 31.97 0.76 -15.37
C LEU A 58 32.86 1.99 -15.52
N SER A 59 32.70 2.72 -16.62
CA SER A 59 33.35 4.00 -16.91
C SER A 59 32.36 5.09 -17.34
N GLY A 60 31.10 4.74 -17.62
CA GLY A 60 30.02 5.66 -17.98
C GLY A 60 29.02 5.93 -16.85
N ASP A 61 27.78 6.27 -17.25
CA ASP A 61 26.68 6.65 -16.38
C ASP A 61 25.63 5.53 -16.20
N ILE A 62 25.26 5.27 -14.95
CA ILE A 62 24.04 4.51 -14.59
C ILE A 62 23.10 5.45 -13.83
N ILE A 63 21.89 5.65 -14.35
CA ILE A 63 20.93 6.64 -13.83
C ILE A 63 19.61 5.95 -13.46
N ALA A 64 19.48 5.63 -12.19
CA ALA A 64 18.26 5.20 -11.51
C ALA A 64 17.70 6.34 -10.64
N THR A 65 17.36 7.48 -11.25
CA THR A 65 16.69 8.57 -10.52
C THR A 65 15.18 8.43 -10.71
N ALA A 66 14.44 8.27 -9.61
CA ALA A 66 12.99 8.06 -9.62
C ALA A 66 12.34 8.74 -8.40
N PRO A 67 11.00 8.81 -8.29
CA PRO A 67 10.35 9.35 -7.10
C PRO A 67 10.81 8.70 -5.79
N LYS A 68 10.97 7.36 -5.79
CA LYS A 68 11.47 6.54 -4.68
C LYS A 68 11.88 5.15 -5.19
N ASN A 69 12.49 4.33 -4.33
CA ASN A 69 12.80 2.91 -4.57
C ASN A 69 13.68 2.66 -5.79
N SER A 70 14.61 3.56 -6.02
CA SER A 70 15.66 3.45 -7.03
C SER A 70 16.67 2.37 -6.64
N ARG A 71 17.09 1.52 -7.58
CA ARG A 71 18.06 0.44 -7.32
C ARG A 71 19.04 0.24 -8.47
N VAL A 72 20.31 0.03 -8.13
CA VAL A 72 21.37 -0.36 -9.06
C VAL A 72 22.14 -1.53 -8.48
N GLY A 73 22.26 -2.63 -9.23
CA GLY A 73 23.04 -3.80 -8.85
C GLY A 73 24.06 -4.21 -9.90
N LEU A 74 25.35 -4.25 -9.55
CA LEU A 74 26.42 -4.79 -10.39
C LEU A 74 27.04 -6.00 -9.72
N TYR A 75 27.01 -7.14 -10.41
CA TYR A 75 27.46 -8.43 -9.88
C TYR A 75 28.50 -9.05 -10.82
N ALA A 76 29.76 -9.13 -10.40
CA ALA A 76 30.85 -9.69 -11.20
C ALA A 76 31.43 -10.95 -10.53
N ASN A 77 31.62 -12.03 -11.29
CA ASN A 77 32.27 -13.21 -10.72
C ASN A 77 33.74 -12.91 -10.42
N GLN A 78 34.41 -12.26 -11.38
CA GLN A 78 35.78 -11.77 -11.25
C GLN A 78 35.78 -10.33 -10.72
N ASN A 79 36.54 -9.41 -11.33
CA ASN A 79 36.71 -8.06 -10.78
C ASN A 79 35.50 -7.17 -11.06
N LEU A 80 35.19 -6.27 -10.13
CA LEU A 80 34.26 -5.16 -10.37
C LEU A 80 35.02 -3.85 -10.18
N THR A 81 35.16 -3.10 -11.28
CA THR A 81 35.91 -1.83 -11.31
C THR A 81 35.00 -0.67 -11.65
N LEU A 82 34.99 0.35 -10.79
CA LEU A 82 34.49 1.69 -11.14
C LEU A 82 35.70 2.54 -11.52
N GLU A 83 35.82 2.86 -12.81
CA GLU A 83 36.88 3.74 -13.31
C GLU A 83 36.66 5.19 -12.88
N SER A 84 37.68 6.04 -12.99
CA SER A 84 37.64 7.43 -12.51
C SER A 84 36.53 8.31 -13.11
N THR A 85 35.87 7.89 -14.18
CA THR A 85 34.73 8.60 -14.80
C THR A 85 33.38 7.98 -14.52
N ALA A 86 33.34 6.85 -13.80
CA ALA A 86 32.11 6.13 -13.47
C ALA A 86 31.19 6.98 -12.60
N ASN A 87 29.91 6.98 -12.95
CA ASN A 87 28.88 7.71 -12.21
C ASN A 87 27.63 6.87 -12.04
N ILE A 88 27.29 6.55 -10.79
CA ILE A 88 26.06 5.86 -10.42
C ILE A 88 25.15 6.88 -9.71
N GLN A 89 23.91 6.98 -10.16
CA GLN A 89 22.86 7.76 -9.52
C GLN A 89 21.69 6.85 -9.18
N ALA A 90 21.39 6.67 -7.91
CA ALA A 90 20.19 6.02 -7.41
C ALA A 90 19.47 6.98 -6.46
N ASN A 91 19.03 8.13 -7.00
CA ASN A 91 18.45 9.21 -6.20
C ASN A 91 16.93 9.09 -6.12
N SER A 92 16.36 9.69 -5.07
CA SER A 92 14.91 9.87 -4.93
C SER A 92 14.51 11.33 -5.17
N THR A 93 13.43 11.55 -5.91
CA THR A 93 12.97 12.90 -6.29
C THR A 93 11.76 13.39 -5.48
N LYS A 94 11.02 12.49 -4.82
CA LYS A 94 9.85 12.86 -4.01
C LYS A 94 10.29 13.28 -2.61
N ALA A 95 9.82 14.43 -2.15
CA ALA A 95 10.18 14.98 -0.84
C ALA A 95 9.84 14.00 0.31
N GLY A 96 10.73 13.91 1.29
CA GLY A 96 10.61 13.01 2.43
C GLY A 96 10.96 11.54 2.15
N GLU A 97 11.14 11.13 0.89
CA GLU A 97 11.52 9.76 0.54
C GLU A 97 13.03 9.55 0.66
N GLU A 98 13.41 8.35 1.09
CA GLU A 98 14.80 7.94 1.21
C GLU A 98 15.49 7.80 -0.15
N GLY A 99 16.80 8.02 -0.21
CA GLY A 99 17.61 7.69 -1.39
C GLY A 99 17.57 6.21 -1.78
N GLY A 100 18.02 5.90 -2.99
CA GLY A 100 18.01 4.54 -3.52
C GLY A 100 19.13 3.64 -2.98
N LYS A 101 19.13 2.38 -3.45
CA LYS A 101 20.07 1.34 -3.06
C LYS A 101 21.06 1.01 -4.19
N VAL A 102 22.35 0.93 -3.87
CA VAL A 102 23.41 0.53 -4.81
C VAL A 102 24.14 -0.71 -4.29
N GLU A 103 24.17 -1.78 -5.07
CA GLU A 103 24.83 -3.05 -4.74
C GLU A 103 25.98 -3.34 -5.71
N LEU A 104 27.19 -3.53 -5.20
CA LEU A 104 28.40 -3.75 -5.99
C LEU A 104 29.15 -4.98 -5.47
N PHE A 105 28.96 -6.12 -6.12
CA PHE A 105 29.43 -7.41 -5.62
C PHE A 105 30.49 -8.04 -6.53
N THR A 106 31.51 -8.63 -5.91
CA THR A 106 32.43 -9.59 -6.53
C THR A 106 32.37 -10.94 -5.80
N GLN A 107 32.59 -12.05 -6.52
CA GLN A 107 32.57 -13.40 -5.95
C GLN A 107 33.99 -13.97 -5.69
N GLU A 108 34.84 -13.97 -6.72
CA GLU A 108 36.22 -14.50 -6.64
C GLU A 108 37.28 -13.43 -6.88
N GLY A 109 36.88 -12.26 -7.40
CA GLY A 109 37.77 -11.17 -7.73
C GLY A 109 37.87 -10.08 -6.66
N VAL A 110 38.25 -8.90 -7.13
CA VAL A 110 38.55 -7.73 -6.29
C VAL A 110 37.60 -6.58 -6.63
N LEU A 111 37.17 -5.84 -5.61
CA LEU A 111 36.51 -4.54 -5.78
C LEU A 111 37.56 -3.42 -5.94
N ALA A 112 37.40 -2.62 -6.99
CA ALA A 112 38.24 -1.45 -7.23
C ALA A 112 37.36 -0.22 -7.55
N LEU A 113 37.06 0.59 -6.53
CA LEU A 113 36.32 1.84 -6.71
C LEU A 113 37.34 3.00 -6.77
N GLN A 114 37.69 3.43 -7.98
CA GLN A 114 38.82 4.34 -8.21
C GLN A 114 38.48 5.79 -7.85
N ASN A 115 39.52 6.57 -7.53
CA ASN A 115 39.38 8.01 -7.30
C ASN A 115 38.83 8.70 -8.56
N GLY A 116 37.84 9.59 -8.37
CA GLY A 116 37.10 10.25 -9.44
C GLY A 116 35.73 9.64 -9.74
N SER A 117 35.52 8.35 -9.43
CA SER A 117 34.19 7.74 -9.54
C SER A 117 33.22 8.27 -8.49
N THR A 118 31.92 8.26 -8.81
CA THR A 118 30.87 8.77 -7.92
C THR A 118 29.70 7.81 -7.78
N ILE A 119 29.20 7.66 -6.55
CA ILE A 119 27.93 7.00 -6.21
C ILE A 119 27.05 8.02 -5.50
N ASN A 120 25.90 8.33 -6.07
CA ASN A 120 24.93 9.27 -5.51
C ASN A 120 23.66 8.51 -5.14
N VAL A 121 23.31 8.52 -3.86
CA VAL A 121 22.10 7.88 -3.29
C VAL A 121 21.32 8.90 -2.47
N VAL A 122 21.17 10.11 -3.01
CA VAL A 122 20.58 11.24 -2.29
C VAL A 122 19.06 11.03 -2.18
N GLY A 123 18.52 11.22 -0.97
CA GLY A 123 17.09 11.24 -0.74
C GLY A 123 16.40 12.45 -1.36
N GLY A 124 15.07 12.41 -1.44
CA GLY A 124 14.30 13.58 -1.82
C GLY A 124 14.50 14.72 -0.82
N ALA A 125 13.99 15.92 -1.13
CA ALA A 125 14.10 17.05 -0.22
C ALA A 125 13.58 16.68 1.19
N GLY A 126 14.44 16.77 2.21
CA GLY A 126 14.11 16.39 3.60
C GLY A 126 14.00 14.89 3.89
N GLY A 127 14.28 14.03 2.90
CA GLY A 127 14.36 12.57 3.05
C GLY A 127 15.72 12.10 3.56
N ALA A 128 15.75 10.87 4.08
CA ALA A 128 16.99 10.23 4.51
C ALA A 128 17.88 9.87 3.31
N GLY A 129 19.18 9.70 3.57
CA GLY A 129 20.11 9.18 2.58
C GLY A 129 19.84 7.72 2.23
N GLY A 130 20.25 7.26 1.04
CA GLY A 130 20.09 5.85 0.62
C GLY A 130 21.23 4.95 1.11
N ASP A 131 21.30 3.73 0.56
CA ASP A 131 22.23 2.69 1.01
C ASP A 131 23.21 2.26 -0.09
N VAL A 132 24.46 2.00 0.30
CA VAL A 132 25.48 1.40 -0.57
C VAL A 132 25.95 0.08 0.04
N HIS A 133 25.79 -1.01 -0.69
CA HIS A 133 26.20 -2.34 -0.29
C HIS A 133 27.32 -2.86 -1.21
N LEU A 134 28.50 -3.02 -0.65
CA LEU A 134 29.68 -3.59 -1.29
C LEU A 134 29.86 -5.01 -0.78
N ARG A 135 30.19 -5.96 -1.66
CA ARG A 135 30.46 -7.34 -1.24
C ARG A 135 31.70 -7.89 -1.90
N ALA A 136 32.60 -8.45 -1.10
CA ALA A 136 33.85 -9.05 -1.55
C ALA A 136 34.30 -10.21 -0.65
N PRO A 137 35.04 -11.20 -1.19
CA PRO A 137 35.50 -12.32 -0.39
C PRO A 137 36.52 -11.87 0.66
N ARG A 138 36.48 -12.54 1.82
CA ARG A 138 37.55 -12.41 2.82
C ARG A 138 38.87 -12.94 2.27
N THR A 139 39.98 -12.33 2.69
CA THR A 139 41.36 -12.77 2.39
C THR A 139 42.05 -13.26 3.66
N GLY A 140 43.16 -13.98 3.49
CA GLY A 140 43.92 -14.54 4.61
C GLY A 140 43.48 -15.96 4.99
N ALA A 141 44.17 -16.57 5.96
CA ALA A 141 43.89 -17.93 6.39
C ALA A 141 42.73 -18.00 7.41
N GLY A 142 42.08 -19.16 7.50
CA GLY A 142 41.07 -19.44 8.54
C GLY A 142 39.81 -18.58 8.40
N ALA A 143 39.54 -17.71 9.38
CA ALA A 143 38.42 -16.78 9.36
C ALA A 143 38.66 -15.57 8.42
N GLY A 144 39.93 -15.33 8.07
CA GLY A 144 40.40 -14.17 7.31
C GLY A 144 40.81 -13.00 8.20
N ASP A 145 41.70 -12.16 7.66
CA ASP A 145 42.22 -10.93 8.27
C ASP A 145 42.16 -9.72 7.32
N GLY A 146 41.59 -9.91 6.13
CA GLY A 146 41.40 -8.87 5.13
C GLY A 146 40.20 -9.12 4.23
N VAL A 147 40.01 -8.24 3.26
CA VAL A 147 38.92 -8.28 2.27
C VAL A 147 39.50 -7.97 0.90
N ALA A 148 39.01 -8.62 -0.15
CA ALA A 148 39.47 -8.43 -1.52
C ALA A 148 38.98 -7.08 -2.10
N VAL A 149 39.53 -5.99 -1.59
CA VAL A 149 39.30 -4.61 -2.04
C VAL A 149 40.65 -3.96 -2.29
N SER A 150 40.94 -3.57 -3.53
CA SER A 150 42.20 -2.91 -3.88
C SER A 150 42.13 -1.38 -3.78
N ALA A 151 40.93 -0.81 -3.94
CA ALA A 151 40.70 0.62 -3.80
C ALA A 151 39.24 0.90 -3.39
N LEU A 152 39.05 1.82 -2.46
CA LEU A 152 37.75 2.35 -2.04
C LEU A 152 37.77 3.89 -2.01
N ALA A 153 38.13 4.48 -3.15
CA ALA A 153 38.35 5.92 -3.33
C ALA A 153 37.21 6.64 -4.08
N THR A 154 36.09 5.95 -4.36
CA THR A 154 34.88 6.59 -4.91
C THR A 154 34.31 7.61 -3.95
N ALA A 155 33.79 8.72 -4.48
CA ALA A 155 32.96 9.63 -3.71
C ALA A 155 31.57 9.01 -3.53
N ILE A 156 31.09 8.91 -2.29
CA ILE A 156 29.75 8.41 -1.97
C ILE A 156 28.98 9.59 -1.35
N ASN A 157 27.93 10.03 -2.04
CA ASN A 157 27.16 11.21 -1.67
C ASN A 157 25.75 10.81 -1.25
N GLY A 158 25.33 11.30 -0.08
CA GLY A 158 23.98 11.11 0.43
C GLY A 158 23.68 9.71 0.96
N ALA A 159 24.67 8.87 1.23
CA ALA A 159 24.44 7.56 1.86
C ALA A 159 24.20 7.71 3.37
N LYS A 160 23.13 7.11 3.90
CA LYS A 160 22.95 6.95 5.35
C LYS A 160 23.79 5.78 5.88
N SER A 161 24.05 4.79 5.04
CA SER A 161 24.86 3.61 5.36
C SER A 161 25.63 3.11 4.14
N THR A 162 26.90 2.81 4.33
CA THR A 162 27.76 2.09 3.37
C THR A 162 28.27 0.82 4.03
N VAL A 163 27.79 -0.34 3.59
CA VAL A 163 28.16 -1.64 4.13
C VAL A 163 29.15 -2.33 3.21
N LEU A 164 30.29 -2.78 3.74
CA LEU A 164 31.18 -3.76 3.11
C LEU A 164 30.93 -5.13 3.74
N GLU A 165 30.22 -6.00 3.04
CA GLU A 165 30.06 -7.42 3.35
C GLU A 165 31.33 -8.19 2.96
N ALA A 166 32.11 -8.56 3.97
CA ALA A 166 33.27 -9.43 3.82
C ALA A 166 32.85 -10.89 4.02
N PHE A 167 32.61 -11.62 2.93
CA PHE A 167 31.96 -12.92 3.01
C PHE A 167 32.92 -14.11 3.01
N LYS A 168 32.49 -15.19 3.66
CA LYS A 168 33.11 -16.52 3.62
C LYS A 168 32.05 -17.58 3.31
N ILE A 169 32.41 -18.56 2.48
CA ILE A 169 31.53 -19.68 2.11
C ILE A 169 31.82 -20.92 2.97
N PHE A 170 30.74 -21.52 3.48
CA PHE A 170 30.69 -22.84 4.08
C PHE A 170 29.94 -23.78 3.12
N SER A 171 30.68 -24.60 2.37
CA SER A 171 30.11 -25.50 1.35
C SER A 171 29.87 -26.92 1.88
N GLY A 172 29.01 -27.66 1.19
CA GLY A 172 28.71 -29.06 1.51
C GLY A 172 27.87 -29.25 2.77
N VAL A 173 27.15 -28.21 3.22
CA VAL A 173 26.30 -28.25 4.40
C VAL A 173 24.90 -28.74 4.00
N THR A 174 24.34 -29.70 4.73
CA THR A 174 22.95 -30.18 4.52
C THR A 174 22.05 -29.79 5.70
N THR A 175 22.63 -29.54 6.86
CA THR A 175 21.90 -29.18 8.07
C THR A 175 22.64 -28.09 8.83
N VAL A 176 21.92 -27.08 9.32
CA VAL A 176 22.41 -26.15 10.34
C VAL A 176 21.71 -26.39 11.66
N THR A 177 22.45 -26.33 12.77
CA THR A 177 21.97 -26.64 14.12
C THR A 177 22.61 -25.75 15.19
N THR A 178 22.23 -25.89 16.45
CA THR A 178 22.86 -25.19 17.58
C THR A 178 24.16 -25.87 18.01
N GLY A 179 24.99 -25.16 18.79
CA GLY A 179 26.25 -25.70 19.32
C GLY A 179 27.38 -25.72 18.29
N ALA A 180 28.42 -26.52 18.57
CA ALA A 180 29.57 -26.69 17.71
C ALA A 180 29.36 -27.86 16.73
N GLY A 181 29.70 -27.63 15.46
CA GLY A 181 29.60 -28.63 14.38
C GLY A 181 30.29 -28.12 13.11
N SER A 182 30.81 -29.03 12.29
CA SER A 182 31.49 -28.74 11.02
C SER A 182 31.15 -29.77 9.94
N GLY A 183 31.44 -29.43 8.68
CA GLY A 183 31.10 -30.27 7.52
C GLY A 183 29.60 -30.23 7.21
N ALA A 184 28.99 -31.40 6.97
CA ALA A 184 27.59 -31.50 6.55
C ALA A 184 26.57 -30.96 7.57
N THR A 185 26.92 -30.99 8.87
CA THR A 185 26.12 -30.39 9.94
C THR A 185 26.89 -29.23 10.56
N LEU A 186 26.54 -28.00 10.17
CA LEU A 186 27.20 -26.80 10.65
C LEU A 186 26.50 -26.24 11.90
N GLY A 187 27.28 -26.02 12.96
CA GLY A 187 26.77 -25.50 14.23
C GLY A 187 26.85 -23.98 14.33
N PHE A 188 25.85 -23.34 14.95
CA PHE A 188 25.82 -21.89 15.18
C PHE A 188 27.06 -21.38 15.94
N THR A 189 27.55 -22.11 16.96
CA THR A 189 28.76 -21.71 17.71
C THR A 189 29.99 -21.68 16.80
N THR A 190 30.08 -22.55 15.79
CA THR A 190 31.16 -22.52 14.81
C THR A 190 31.13 -21.25 13.98
N VAL A 191 29.93 -20.85 13.51
CA VAL A 191 29.72 -19.63 12.74
C VAL A 191 30.02 -18.38 13.59
N ALA A 192 29.51 -18.33 14.82
CA ALA A 192 29.74 -17.21 15.73
C ALA A 192 31.24 -17.01 16.05
N ASN A 193 31.97 -18.11 16.26
CA ASN A 193 33.42 -18.06 16.50
C ASN A 193 34.21 -17.59 15.26
N ASP A 194 33.83 -18.04 14.06
CA ASP A 194 34.44 -17.58 12.80
C ASP A 194 34.24 -16.08 12.60
N VAL A 195 33.01 -15.60 12.78
CA VAL A 195 32.66 -14.18 12.69
C VAL A 195 33.41 -13.36 13.73
N GLY A 196 33.44 -13.79 14.99
CA GLY A 196 34.18 -13.10 16.04
C GLY A 196 35.69 -13.03 15.76
N SER A 197 36.27 -14.09 15.19
CA SER A 197 37.69 -14.12 14.82
C SER A 197 38.03 -13.15 13.69
N PHE A 198 37.16 -13.05 12.68
CA PHE A 198 37.33 -12.09 11.59
C PHE A 198 37.15 -10.65 12.08
N MET A 199 36.06 -10.38 12.80
CA MET A 199 35.71 -9.04 13.28
C MET A 199 36.69 -8.48 14.32
N ALA A 200 37.50 -9.33 14.96
CA ALA A 200 38.63 -8.88 15.79
C ALA A 200 39.68 -8.06 15.00
N ASN A 201 39.71 -8.18 13.66
CA ASN A 201 40.58 -7.43 12.78
C ASN A 201 39.91 -6.20 12.13
N LYS A 202 38.66 -5.89 12.49
CA LYS A 202 37.85 -4.82 11.87
C LYS A 202 38.61 -3.51 11.74
N ASP A 203 39.19 -3.02 12.83
CA ASP A 203 39.83 -1.70 12.87
C ASP A 203 41.04 -1.61 11.92
N ASN A 204 41.82 -2.68 11.81
CA ASN A 204 42.95 -2.75 10.88
C ASN A 204 42.47 -2.73 9.42
N ILE A 205 41.42 -3.49 9.11
CA ILE A 205 40.82 -3.54 7.77
C ILE A 205 40.26 -2.17 7.39
N VAL A 206 39.44 -1.57 8.25
CA VAL A 206 38.84 -0.24 8.04
C VAL A 206 39.92 0.83 7.88
N ALA A 207 40.99 0.79 8.67
CA ALA A 207 42.12 1.69 8.53
C ALA A 207 42.86 1.52 7.20
N SER A 208 43.06 0.28 6.76
CA SER A 208 43.71 -0.01 5.47
C SER A 208 42.90 0.51 4.27
N LEU A 209 41.57 0.61 4.42
CA LEU A 209 40.66 1.17 3.42
C LEU A 209 40.52 2.69 3.51
N GLY A 210 41.19 3.34 4.47
CA GLY A 210 41.09 4.79 4.66
C GLY A 210 39.74 5.26 5.22
N LYS A 211 39.01 4.38 5.92
CA LYS A 211 37.65 4.65 6.44
C LYS A 211 37.58 4.79 7.97
N SER A 212 38.73 4.93 8.64
CA SER A 212 38.77 5.16 10.08
C SER A 212 38.02 6.44 10.46
N GLY A 213 37.06 6.33 11.38
CA GLY A 213 36.26 7.45 11.87
C GLY A 213 35.07 7.84 10.99
N ASP A 214 34.83 7.16 9.87
CA ASP A 214 33.63 7.31 9.06
C ASP A 214 32.47 6.54 9.70
N SER A 215 31.55 7.25 10.35
CA SER A 215 30.39 6.64 11.04
C SER A 215 29.33 6.06 10.10
N THR A 216 29.43 6.34 8.79
CA THR A 216 28.52 5.78 7.78
C THR A 216 29.07 4.50 7.16
N PHE A 217 30.35 4.17 7.39
CA PHE A 217 30.99 2.99 6.83
C PHE A 217 30.99 1.82 7.81
N HIS A 218 30.44 0.69 7.39
CA HIS A 218 30.27 -0.52 8.19
C HIS A 218 30.96 -1.70 7.53
N LEU A 219 31.95 -2.29 8.20
CA LEU A 219 32.48 -3.61 7.81
C LEU A 219 31.64 -4.69 8.50
N ARG A 220 30.97 -5.55 7.71
CA ARG A 220 30.14 -6.64 8.23
C ARG A 220 30.63 -7.99 7.77
N ALA A 221 30.54 -8.97 8.65
CA ALA A 221 30.88 -10.35 8.33
C ALA A 221 29.76 -11.03 7.54
N GLY A 222 30.03 -11.37 6.27
CA GLY A 222 29.16 -12.21 5.47
C GLY A 222 29.40 -13.70 5.76
N THR A 223 28.34 -14.47 5.97
CA THR A 223 28.37 -15.92 6.15
C THR A 223 27.46 -16.55 5.10
N GLU A 224 28.04 -17.21 4.10
CA GLU A 224 27.29 -17.92 3.06
C GLU A 224 27.38 -19.43 3.31
N ILE A 225 26.23 -20.09 3.50
CA ILE A 225 26.12 -21.53 3.74
C ILE A 225 25.48 -22.16 2.50
N GLN A 226 26.19 -23.09 1.87
CA GLN A 226 25.80 -23.69 0.60
C GLN A 226 25.56 -25.20 0.74
N SER A 227 24.42 -25.64 0.19
CA SER A 227 24.06 -27.04 0.01
C SER A 227 23.88 -27.38 -1.46
N ASN A 228 24.48 -28.49 -1.90
CA ASN A 228 24.25 -29.10 -3.22
C ASN A 228 23.00 -29.99 -3.26
N SER A 229 22.14 -29.90 -2.24
CA SER A 229 20.87 -30.62 -2.13
C SER A 229 19.91 -29.79 -1.27
N ASN A 230 19.07 -30.43 -0.45
CA ASN A 230 18.27 -29.73 0.55
C ASN A 230 19.17 -29.17 1.68
N LEU A 231 18.84 -27.97 2.15
CA LEU A 231 19.39 -27.39 3.38
C LEU A 231 18.30 -27.35 4.46
N THR A 232 18.58 -27.91 5.63
CA THR A 232 17.66 -27.90 6.77
C THR A 232 18.17 -27.02 7.89
N VAL A 233 17.39 -26.02 8.30
CA VAL A 233 17.58 -25.33 9.58
C VAL A 233 16.91 -26.17 10.66
N GLY A 234 17.68 -27.00 11.34
CA GLY A 234 17.17 -28.05 12.23
C GLY A 234 16.76 -27.58 13.62
N SER A 235 17.27 -26.43 14.06
CA SER A 235 17.05 -25.87 15.39
C SER A 235 16.91 -24.35 15.30
N ASP A 236 16.27 -23.73 16.29
CA ASP A 236 16.14 -22.27 16.35
C ASP A 236 17.52 -21.61 16.45
N TRP A 237 17.77 -20.60 15.62
CA TRP A 237 18.97 -19.75 15.64
C TRP A 237 18.59 -18.35 16.10
N ASN A 238 19.11 -17.94 17.26
CA ASN A 238 19.09 -16.55 17.68
C ASN A 238 20.48 -15.93 17.52
N LEU A 239 20.62 -15.06 16.52
CA LEU A 239 21.87 -14.38 16.15
C LEU A 239 22.09 -13.11 17.00
N TYR A 240 21.08 -12.70 17.77
CA TYR A 240 21.14 -11.51 18.61
C TYR A 240 22.18 -11.66 19.72
N SER A 241 22.95 -10.59 19.92
CA SER A 241 23.81 -10.41 21.09
C SER A 241 23.84 -8.93 21.47
N ALA A 242 23.77 -8.64 22.77
CA ALA A 242 23.88 -7.27 23.29
C ALA A 242 25.30 -6.68 23.14
N SER A 243 26.32 -7.53 22.95
CA SER A 243 27.69 -7.12 22.68
C SER A 243 28.27 -8.03 21.59
N ARG A 244 28.85 -7.44 20.55
CA ARG A 244 29.43 -8.17 19.41
C ARG A 244 30.88 -7.74 19.24
N VAL A 245 31.73 -8.68 18.83
CA VAL A 245 33.09 -8.31 18.42
C VAL A 245 33.00 -7.40 17.20
N GLY A 246 33.58 -6.20 17.30
CA GLY A 246 33.52 -5.18 16.26
C GLY A 246 32.19 -4.40 16.18
N ASP A 247 31.25 -4.62 17.10
CA ASP A 247 29.98 -3.87 17.23
C ASP A 247 29.10 -3.82 15.96
N GLU A 248 29.17 -4.87 15.13
CA GLU A 248 28.41 -4.96 13.87
C GLU A 248 27.62 -6.27 13.78
N PRO A 249 26.40 -6.26 13.20
CA PRO A 249 25.76 -7.49 12.75
C PRO A 249 26.50 -8.11 11.56
N GLY A 250 26.21 -9.37 11.31
CA GLY A 250 26.60 -10.05 10.07
C GLY A 250 25.48 -10.09 9.04
N ILE A 251 25.78 -10.71 7.90
CA ILE A 251 24.83 -11.04 6.85
C ILE A 251 24.85 -12.56 6.69
N LEU A 252 23.69 -13.21 6.85
CA LEU A 252 23.55 -14.66 6.71
C LEU A 252 22.90 -14.99 5.37
N THR A 253 23.62 -15.71 4.53
CA THR A 253 23.11 -16.23 3.25
C THR A 253 23.00 -17.75 3.34
N LEU A 254 21.80 -18.30 3.17
CA LEU A 254 21.54 -19.74 3.09
C LEU A 254 21.15 -20.09 1.66
N ARG A 255 21.88 -21.00 1.00
CA ARG A 255 21.62 -21.39 -0.39
C ARG A 255 21.56 -22.91 -0.53
N ALA A 256 20.45 -23.42 -1.06
CA ALA A 256 20.23 -24.83 -1.33
C ALA A 256 19.90 -25.02 -2.82
N THR A 257 20.55 -25.94 -3.53
CA THR A 257 20.18 -26.25 -4.92
C THR A 257 18.81 -26.93 -5.01
N ASP A 258 18.35 -27.61 -3.95
CA ASP A 258 16.99 -28.12 -3.83
C ASP A 258 16.19 -27.26 -2.83
N ASN A 259 15.56 -27.85 -1.81
CA ASN A 259 14.68 -27.15 -0.89
C ASN A 259 15.43 -26.57 0.31
N LEU A 260 14.96 -25.43 0.81
CA LEU A 260 15.35 -24.87 2.10
C LEU A 260 14.24 -25.12 3.12
N ASN A 261 14.50 -25.98 4.11
CA ASN A 261 13.52 -26.37 5.12
C ASN A 261 13.84 -25.69 6.45
N LEU A 262 13.00 -24.75 6.89
CA LEU A 262 13.14 -24.08 8.17
C LEU A 262 12.33 -24.81 9.25
N ASN A 263 12.96 -25.82 9.87
CA ASN A 263 12.41 -26.53 11.03
C ASN A 263 12.72 -25.81 12.35
N GLY A 264 13.57 -24.78 12.32
CA GLY A 264 13.84 -23.85 13.40
C GLY A 264 13.64 -22.40 12.94
N SER A 265 13.37 -21.51 13.89
CA SER A 265 13.24 -20.08 13.63
C SER A 265 14.61 -19.44 13.39
N LEU A 266 14.68 -18.47 12.49
CA LEU A 266 15.81 -17.56 12.33
C LEU A 266 15.44 -16.23 12.99
N SER A 267 16.22 -15.79 13.96
CA SER A 267 15.89 -14.62 14.79
C SER A 267 17.13 -13.77 15.05
N ASP A 268 16.99 -12.46 14.94
CA ASP A 268 17.91 -11.42 15.45
C ASP A 268 17.07 -10.21 15.88
N GLY A 269 17.66 -9.25 16.60
CA GLY A 269 16.91 -8.14 17.18
C GLY A 269 16.00 -8.53 18.35
N PHE A 270 16.10 -9.78 18.83
CA PHE A 270 15.32 -10.30 19.96
C PHE A 270 16.18 -11.08 20.95
N THR A 271 15.84 -10.99 22.24
CA THR A 271 16.57 -11.71 23.30
C THR A 271 16.50 -13.23 23.20
N THR A 272 15.49 -13.79 22.51
CA THR A 272 15.36 -15.22 22.23
C THR A 272 14.74 -15.44 20.84
N ALA A 273 14.80 -16.67 20.31
CA ALA A 273 14.09 -17.04 19.08
C ALA A 273 12.60 -17.40 19.29
N LEU A 274 12.11 -17.36 20.54
CA LEU A 274 10.71 -17.63 20.87
C LEU A 274 9.83 -16.43 20.49
N THR A 275 8.54 -16.66 20.25
CA THR A 275 7.56 -15.60 19.98
C THR A 275 7.49 -14.54 21.06
N THR A 276 7.81 -14.89 22.32
CA THR A 276 7.84 -14.00 23.48
C THR A 276 9.17 -13.25 23.67
N GLY A 277 10.11 -13.38 22.75
CA GLY A 277 11.38 -12.66 22.78
C GLY A 277 11.16 -11.14 22.89
N GLN A 278 11.99 -10.48 23.71
CA GLN A 278 11.93 -9.02 23.90
C GLN A 278 12.81 -8.33 22.85
N ILE A 279 12.46 -7.11 22.45
CA ILE A 279 13.22 -6.32 21.49
C ILE A 279 14.62 -6.04 22.05
N GLY A 280 15.64 -6.36 21.24
CA GLY A 280 17.03 -6.09 21.52
C GLY A 280 17.46 -4.68 21.13
N THR A 281 18.63 -4.27 21.61
CA THR A 281 19.27 -3.00 21.23
C THR A 281 20.24 -3.19 20.07
N GLY A 282 20.42 -2.14 19.26
CA GLY A 282 21.43 -2.08 18.19
C GLY A 282 20.99 -2.72 16.87
N ASP A 283 21.88 -2.69 15.89
CA ASP A 283 21.62 -3.20 14.55
C ASP A 283 21.49 -4.72 14.51
N SER A 284 20.71 -5.23 13.57
CA SER A 284 20.40 -6.66 13.47
C SER A 284 20.91 -7.29 12.18
N TRP A 285 21.06 -8.62 12.19
CA TRP A 285 21.52 -9.38 11.03
C TRP A 285 20.55 -9.29 9.86
N SER A 286 21.08 -9.23 8.63
CA SER A 286 20.29 -9.37 7.40
C SER A 286 20.35 -10.81 6.88
N TYR A 287 19.29 -11.25 6.22
CA TYR A 287 19.15 -12.63 5.74
C TYR A 287 18.95 -12.68 4.22
N ARG A 288 19.59 -13.67 3.60
CA ARG A 288 19.32 -14.10 2.23
C ARG A 288 19.00 -15.59 2.24
N LEU A 289 17.77 -15.96 1.92
CA LEU A 289 17.28 -17.34 1.97
C LEU A 289 16.96 -17.81 0.56
N VAL A 290 17.73 -18.78 0.06
CA VAL A 290 17.68 -19.19 -1.34
C VAL A 290 17.46 -20.69 -1.47
N ALA A 291 16.35 -21.06 -2.11
CA ALA A 291 16.03 -22.44 -2.49
C ALA A 291 16.02 -22.56 -4.01
N GLY A 292 16.53 -23.67 -4.56
CA GLY A 292 16.75 -23.79 -6.00
C GLY A 292 17.92 -22.93 -6.47
N ALA A 293 18.96 -22.77 -5.64
CA ALA A 293 20.08 -21.87 -5.89
C ALA A 293 20.82 -22.21 -7.20
N ASP A 294 21.04 -21.18 -8.03
CA ASP A 294 21.90 -21.24 -9.20
C ASP A 294 23.33 -20.85 -8.80
N PHE A 295 24.19 -21.83 -8.52
CA PHE A 295 25.61 -21.56 -8.23
C PHE A 295 26.44 -21.15 -9.44
N THR A 296 25.87 -21.21 -10.65
CA THR A 296 26.48 -20.60 -11.83
C THR A 296 26.14 -19.12 -11.96
N SER A 297 25.20 -18.61 -11.14
CA SER A 297 24.93 -17.18 -11.06
C SER A 297 25.82 -16.52 -10.02
N VAL A 298 26.39 -15.37 -10.40
CA VAL A 298 27.13 -14.51 -9.45
C VAL A 298 26.19 -13.81 -8.46
N SER A 299 24.92 -13.60 -8.81
CA SER A 299 23.95 -13.01 -7.89
C SER A 299 23.67 -13.99 -6.74
N PRO A 300 23.78 -13.57 -5.46
CA PRO A 300 23.46 -14.45 -4.33
C PRO A 300 22.01 -14.98 -4.38
N LEU A 301 21.09 -14.22 -4.97
CA LEU A 301 19.66 -14.56 -5.12
C LEU A 301 19.34 -15.32 -6.41
N GLY A 302 20.35 -15.67 -7.23
CA GLY A 302 20.16 -16.44 -8.45
C GLY A 302 19.55 -17.81 -8.17
N THR A 303 18.50 -18.16 -8.91
CA THR A 303 17.78 -19.43 -8.79
C THR A 303 17.52 -20.09 -10.15
N ILE A 304 17.32 -21.41 -10.13
CA ILE A 304 16.87 -22.22 -11.26
C ILE A 304 15.39 -22.53 -11.04
N ALA A 305 14.54 -22.16 -12.01
CA ALA A 305 13.11 -22.44 -11.94
C ALA A 305 12.86 -23.95 -11.80
N SER A 306 12.01 -24.32 -10.85
CA SER A 306 11.65 -25.71 -10.58
C SER A 306 10.63 -26.22 -11.59
N ALA A 307 10.70 -27.53 -11.88
CA ALA A 307 9.63 -28.21 -12.57
C ALA A 307 8.33 -28.15 -11.76
N LYS A 308 7.20 -28.11 -12.48
CA LYS A 308 5.86 -28.08 -11.89
C LYS A 308 5.25 -29.48 -11.87
N ALA A 309 4.62 -29.83 -10.75
CA ALA A 309 3.74 -30.98 -10.63
C ALA A 309 2.39 -30.71 -11.33
N ILE A 310 1.53 -31.74 -11.41
CA ILE A 310 0.23 -31.67 -12.10
C ILE A 310 -0.69 -30.62 -11.46
N ASP A 311 -0.60 -30.42 -10.14
CA ASP A 311 -1.36 -29.43 -9.39
C ASP A 311 -0.77 -28.01 -9.45
N GLY A 312 0.28 -27.79 -10.26
CA GLY A 312 0.95 -26.50 -10.40
C GLY A 312 1.95 -26.17 -9.28
N SER A 313 2.11 -27.05 -8.28
CA SER A 313 3.11 -26.89 -7.22
C SER A 313 4.52 -27.17 -7.74
N ALA A 314 5.54 -26.51 -7.18
CA ALA A 314 6.93 -26.81 -7.51
C ALA A 314 7.43 -28.09 -6.82
N VAL A 315 8.17 -28.92 -7.58
CA VAL A 315 8.71 -30.22 -7.12
C VAL A 315 9.95 -30.05 -6.24
N THR A 316 10.79 -29.05 -6.54
CA THR A 316 12.03 -28.72 -5.81
C THR A 316 12.16 -27.21 -5.66
N GLY A 317 13.27 -26.73 -5.09
CA GLY A 317 13.53 -25.29 -4.99
C GLY A 317 12.58 -24.56 -4.05
N ASN A 318 11.91 -25.28 -3.16
CA ASN A 318 10.92 -24.70 -2.26
C ASN A 318 11.57 -24.17 -0.98
N LEU A 319 11.09 -23.03 -0.50
CA LEU A 319 11.28 -22.62 0.89
C LEU A 319 10.06 -23.07 1.70
N VAL A 320 10.28 -23.89 2.72
CA VAL A 320 9.23 -24.33 3.64
C VAL A 320 9.53 -23.82 5.05
N ILE A 321 8.64 -22.99 5.59
CA ILE A 321 8.70 -22.55 6.98
C ILE A 321 7.78 -23.44 7.79
N ALA A 322 8.35 -24.28 8.66
CA ALA A 322 7.57 -25.25 9.43
C ALA A 322 6.57 -24.56 10.39
N ASN A 323 5.63 -25.35 10.92
CA ASN A 323 4.59 -24.88 11.83
C ASN A 323 5.19 -24.11 13.01
N ASN A 324 4.65 -22.91 13.27
CA ASN A 324 5.06 -22.05 14.39
C ASN A 324 6.54 -21.60 14.33
N LYS A 325 7.16 -21.59 13.15
CA LYS A 325 8.53 -21.09 12.95
C LYS A 325 8.54 -19.73 12.27
N MET A 326 9.54 -18.93 12.61
CA MET A 326 9.62 -17.53 12.18
C MET A 326 10.95 -17.23 11.50
N VAL A 327 10.93 -16.28 10.58
CA VAL A 327 12.13 -15.59 10.08
C VAL A 327 12.00 -14.13 10.46
N ARG A 328 12.83 -13.65 11.38
CA ARG A 328 12.71 -12.28 11.89
C ARG A 328 14.03 -11.61 12.22
N THR A 329 14.05 -10.30 12.07
CA THR A 329 15.19 -9.45 12.44
C THR A 329 14.72 -8.07 12.90
N GLY A 330 15.61 -7.29 13.51
CA GLY A 330 15.37 -5.89 13.83
C GLY A 330 15.56 -5.00 12.60
N THR A 331 16.72 -4.34 12.50
CA THR A 331 17.05 -3.38 11.43
C THR A 331 17.55 -4.01 10.12
N GLY A 332 17.81 -5.32 10.11
CA GLY A 332 18.33 -6.00 8.93
C GLY A 332 17.26 -6.28 7.87
N ASP A 333 17.68 -6.43 6.62
CA ASP A 333 16.80 -6.81 5.51
C ASP A 333 16.58 -8.33 5.48
N ILE A 334 15.43 -8.77 4.96
CA ILE A 334 15.13 -10.18 4.68
C ILE A 334 14.88 -10.35 3.19
N GLU A 335 15.78 -11.04 2.50
CA GLU A 335 15.65 -11.39 1.10
C GLU A 335 15.41 -12.89 0.94
N ILE A 336 14.43 -13.27 0.14
CA ILE A 336 14.07 -14.65 -0.15
C ILE A 336 13.99 -14.82 -1.66
N ALA A 337 14.69 -15.82 -2.19
CA ALA A 337 14.59 -16.22 -3.60
C ALA A 337 14.35 -17.72 -3.71
N THR A 338 13.33 -18.12 -4.47
CA THR A 338 13.01 -19.53 -4.66
C THR A 338 12.83 -19.87 -6.14
N GLY A 339 13.48 -20.94 -6.58
CA GLY A 339 13.20 -21.56 -7.87
C GLY A 339 11.83 -22.26 -7.91
N GLY A 340 11.32 -22.65 -6.74
CA GLY A 340 10.01 -23.27 -6.54
C GLY A 340 9.05 -22.34 -5.81
N ASP A 341 8.38 -22.90 -4.78
CA ASP A 341 7.34 -22.22 -4.02
C ASP A 341 7.84 -21.74 -2.64
N VAL A 342 7.21 -20.71 -2.08
CA VAL A 342 7.33 -20.35 -0.66
C VAL A 342 6.10 -20.83 0.07
N ARG A 343 6.28 -21.61 1.16
CA ARG A 343 5.16 -22.22 1.90
C ARG A 343 5.26 -21.98 3.40
N MET A 344 4.18 -21.44 3.97
CA MET A 344 3.96 -21.31 5.41
C MET A 344 3.32 -22.59 5.95
N GLY A 345 3.87 -23.17 7.02
CA GLY A 345 3.34 -24.40 7.62
C GLY A 345 1.97 -24.21 8.29
N ASN A 346 1.79 -23.09 9.01
CA ASN A 346 0.51 -22.69 9.57
C ASN A 346 0.44 -21.16 9.76
N ALA A 347 -0.68 -20.64 10.26
CA ALA A 347 -0.85 -19.19 10.48
C ALA A 347 0.17 -18.58 11.46
N SER A 348 0.81 -19.38 12.32
CA SER A 348 1.87 -18.93 13.22
C SER A 348 3.27 -18.95 12.56
N SER A 349 3.38 -19.39 11.31
CA SER A 349 4.61 -19.28 10.52
C SER A 349 4.68 -17.88 9.92
N THR A 350 5.69 -17.08 10.30
CA THR A 350 5.74 -15.65 9.96
C THR A 350 7.12 -15.15 9.56
N ILE A 351 7.14 -14.09 8.75
CA ILE A 351 8.34 -13.37 8.31
C ILE A 351 8.15 -11.89 8.70
N TYR A 352 9.03 -11.31 9.51
CA TYR A 352 8.86 -9.89 9.84
C TYR A 352 10.14 -9.17 10.27
N THR A 353 10.15 -7.87 10.05
CA THR A 353 11.17 -6.95 10.58
C THR A 353 10.55 -6.02 11.63
N VAL A 354 11.30 -5.72 12.68
CA VAL A 354 10.83 -4.88 13.80
C VAL A 354 11.65 -3.63 14.05
N GLY A 355 12.82 -3.48 13.42
CA GLY A 355 13.71 -2.36 13.68
C GLY A 355 14.20 -2.32 15.12
N THR A 356 14.19 -1.12 15.70
CA THR A 356 14.56 -0.81 17.09
C THR A 356 13.46 -0.05 17.80
N GLN A 357 13.55 0.05 19.12
CA GLN A 357 12.66 0.90 19.92
C GLN A 357 12.78 2.35 19.47
N ALA A 358 11.66 2.97 19.12
CA ALA A 358 11.60 4.36 18.72
C ALA A 358 11.94 5.29 19.89
N PRO A 359 12.58 6.45 19.64
CA PRO A 359 12.87 7.46 20.65
C PRO A 359 11.65 7.82 21.50
N VAL A 360 11.86 8.12 22.78
CA VAL A 360 10.80 8.57 23.69
C VAL A 360 10.18 9.86 23.17
N LEU A 361 8.87 10.00 23.36
CA LEU A 361 8.15 11.25 23.16
C LEU A 361 7.97 11.89 24.53
N ASP A 362 8.54 13.09 24.74
CA ASP A 362 8.43 13.78 26.02
C ASP A 362 6.95 14.04 26.37
N ASN A 363 6.64 13.95 27.66
CA ASN A 363 5.29 14.11 28.20
C ASN A 363 4.23 13.16 27.65
N PHE A 364 4.57 12.07 26.95
CA PHE A 364 3.60 11.07 26.51
C PHE A 364 3.34 9.99 27.57
N ASP A 365 2.07 9.67 27.82
CA ASP A 365 1.66 8.61 28.77
C ASP A 365 1.56 7.26 28.07
N ALA A 366 2.60 6.45 28.22
CA ALA A 366 2.61 5.10 27.67
C ALA A 366 1.49 4.23 28.27
N PRO A 367 0.85 3.35 27.47
CA PRO A 367 -0.12 2.38 27.96
C PRO A 367 0.42 1.51 29.10
N ILE A 368 -0.32 1.39 30.19
CA ILE A 368 0.06 0.55 31.35
C ILE A 368 -0.15 -0.96 31.11
N ALA A 369 -0.81 -1.34 30.02
CA ALA A 369 -1.14 -2.71 29.67
C ALA A 369 -1.06 -2.94 28.16
N GLY A 370 -1.01 -4.21 27.75
CA GLY A 370 -1.02 -4.57 26.33
C GLY A 370 0.34 -4.49 25.65
N ASN A 371 1.44 -4.45 26.41
CA ASN A 371 2.84 -4.51 25.96
C ASN A 371 3.15 -3.52 24.81
N PRO A 372 3.11 -2.20 25.08
CA PRO A 372 3.36 -1.19 24.05
C PRO A 372 4.75 -1.30 23.45
N LEU A 373 4.83 -1.46 22.13
CA LEU A 373 6.07 -1.47 21.36
C LEU A 373 5.97 -0.46 20.22
N TYR A 374 6.75 0.62 20.34
CA TYR A 374 6.88 1.66 19.33
C TYR A 374 8.19 1.45 18.61
N LEU A 375 8.11 1.15 17.32
CA LEU A 375 9.22 0.60 16.57
C LEU A 375 9.54 1.49 15.38
N THR A 376 10.83 1.59 15.06
CA THR A 376 11.36 2.42 13.98
C THR A 376 12.60 1.77 13.36
N GLN A 377 13.01 2.19 12.15
CA GLN A 377 14.18 1.68 11.43
C GLN A 377 14.14 0.16 11.18
N GLY A 378 12.97 -0.40 10.83
CA GLY A 378 12.86 -1.77 10.34
C GLY A 378 13.49 -1.93 8.95
N GLY A 379 14.04 -3.12 8.67
CA GLY A 379 14.56 -3.44 7.35
C GLY A 379 13.48 -3.89 6.37
N ASP A 380 13.85 -3.93 5.10
CA ASP A 380 12.98 -4.31 3.99
C ASP A 380 12.78 -5.84 3.95
N ILE A 381 11.67 -6.26 3.32
CA ILE A 381 11.42 -7.67 3.04
C ILE A 381 11.15 -7.87 1.55
N ARG A 382 11.98 -8.70 0.90
CA ARG A 382 11.85 -9.04 -0.50
C ARG A 382 11.68 -10.55 -0.68
N ILE A 383 10.60 -10.97 -1.34
CA ILE A 383 10.33 -12.37 -1.69
C ILE A 383 10.16 -12.50 -3.20
N LEU A 384 11.04 -13.27 -3.83
CA LEU A 384 11.05 -13.59 -5.24
C LEU A 384 10.86 -15.10 -5.43
N ALA A 385 9.64 -15.54 -5.72
CA ALA A 385 9.34 -16.94 -6.01
C ALA A 385 9.09 -17.13 -7.50
N ALA A 386 9.82 -18.03 -8.15
CA ALA A 386 9.50 -18.44 -9.51
C ALA A 386 8.20 -19.29 -9.57
N GLY A 387 7.78 -19.84 -8.43
CA GLY A 387 6.52 -20.54 -8.27
C GLY A 387 5.46 -19.79 -7.47
N ASN A 388 4.70 -20.56 -6.70
CA ASN A 388 3.58 -20.06 -5.91
C ASN A 388 4.05 -19.55 -4.54
N ILE A 389 3.29 -18.65 -3.96
CA ILE A 389 3.46 -18.25 -2.57
C ILE A 389 2.19 -18.63 -1.81
N VAL A 390 2.36 -19.51 -0.82
CA VAL A 390 1.25 -20.13 -0.10
C VAL A 390 1.37 -19.79 1.38
N GLY A 391 0.46 -18.95 1.85
CA GLY A 391 0.29 -18.63 3.26
C GLY A 391 -0.66 -19.60 3.96
N ALA A 392 -1.09 -19.24 5.16
CA ALA A 392 -1.99 -20.06 5.97
C ALA A 392 -2.89 -19.18 6.83
N GLU A 393 -4.12 -19.62 7.04
CA GLU A 393 -5.12 -18.96 7.89
C GLU A 393 -5.29 -19.68 9.23
N PRO A 394 -5.70 -18.98 10.29
CA PRO A 394 -6.12 -19.62 11.53
C PRO A 394 -7.30 -20.59 11.29
N LEU A 395 -7.42 -21.62 12.14
CA LEU A 395 -8.52 -22.59 12.03
C LEU A 395 -9.90 -21.97 12.31
N ASN A 396 -9.95 -20.92 13.13
CA ASN A 396 -11.19 -20.29 13.62
C ASN A 396 -11.31 -18.82 13.18
N GLY A 397 -11.39 -18.62 11.86
CA GLY A 397 -11.51 -17.29 11.26
C GLY A 397 -10.20 -16.80 10.63
N ARG A 398 -10.18 -15.52 10.24
CA ARG A 398 -9.01 -14.85 9.67
C ARG A 398 -8.46 -13.83 10.66
N GLN A 399 -7.13 -13.73 10.79
CA GLN A 399 -6.56 -12.66 11.58
C GLN A 399 -6.68 -11.32 10.82
N LEU A 400 -7.16 -10.27 11.51
CA LEU A 400 -7.17 -8.88 11.02
C LEU A 400 -6.13 -8.01 11.74
N ILE A 401 -5.84 -6.83 11.20
CA ILE A 401 -4.77 -5.91 11.66
C ILE A 401 -4.94 -5.54 13.14
N ASN A 402 -6.16 -5.23 13.55
CA ASN A 402 -6.57 -4.90 14.92
C ASN A 402 -6.30 -5.98 15.99
N GLN A 403 -5.89 -7.19 15.60
CA GLN A 403 -5.52 -8.27 16.52
C GLN A 403 -4.05 -8.25 16.95
N TRP A 404 -3.21 -7.48 16.24
CA TRP A 404 -1.80 -7.26 16.58
C TRP A 404 -1.40 -5.77 16.52
N LEU A 405 -2.20 -4.90 15.92
CA LEU A 405 -2.06 -3.44 16.01
C LEU A 405 -3.00 -2.93 17.10
N PHE A 406 -2.44 -2.73 18.29
CA PHE A 406 -3.16 -2.29 19.47
C PHE A 406 -3.23 -0.77 19.52
N ARG A 407 -4.18 -0.25 20.28
CA ARG A 407 -4.41 1.19 20.44
C ARG A 407 -5.07 1.53 21.78
N GLN A 408 -5.02 2.81 22.12
CA GLN A 408 -5.81 3.47 23.17
C GLN A 408 -6.01 4.96 22.81
N GLY A 409 -6.85 5.64 23.57
CA GLY A 409 -7.03 7.10 23.50
C GLY A 409 -8.37 7.53 24.08
N GLY A 410 -8.38 8.67 24.77
CA GLY A 410 -9.56 9.31 25.34
C GLY A 410 -10.14 8.54 26.53
N GLY A 411 -11.47 8.40 26.55
CA GLY A 411 -12.21 7.80 27.67
C GLY A 411 -12.22 8.67 28.93
N ASN A 412 -12.76 8.13 30.03
CA ASN A 412 -12.91 8.90 31.28
C ASN A 412 -11.58 9.29 31.93
N ASN A 413 -10.47 8.64 31.53
CA ASN A 413 -9.15 8.94 32.04
C ASN A 413 -8.36 9.88 31.12
N ASN A 414 -8.94 10.30 29.98
CA ASN A 414 -8.26 11.12 28.97
C ASN A 414 -6.87 10.56 28.60
N LEU A 415 -6.81 9.25 28.30
CA LEU A 415 -5.55 8.63 27.92
C LEU A 415 -5.04 9.21 26.60
N ASP A 416 -3.74 9.45 26.50
CA ASP A 416 -3.12 9.86 25.25
C ASP A 416 -3.44 8.89 24.12
N THR A 417 -3.75 9.44 22.94
CA THR A 417 -4.03 8.65 21.76
C THR A 417 -2.75 8.02 21.24
N THR A 418 -2.81 6.71 21.00
CA THR A 418 -1.64 5.97 20.53
C THR A 418 -2.03 4.64 19.92
N TRP A 419 -1.17 4.13 19.03
CA TRP A 419 -1.22 2.76 18.54
C TRP A 419 0.18 2.15 18.43
N TRP A 420 0.26 0.84 18.65
CA TRP A 420 1.51 0.09 18.73
C TRP A 420 1.34 -1.34 18.20
N VAL A 421 2.46 -1.96 17.85
CA VAL A 421 2.47 -3.32 17.29
C VAL A 421 2.67 -4.38 18.38
N ARG A 422 2.19 -5.59 18.09
CA ARG A 422 2.35 -6.80 18.90
C ARG A 422 2.92 -7.94 18.05
N PRO A 423 4.24 -7.95 17.81
CA PRO A 423 4.90 -9.01 17.02
C PRO A 423 4.64 -10.41 17.58
N ASP A 424 4.45 -10.53 18.90
CA ASP A 424 4.14 -11.79 19.58
C ASP A 424 2.74 -12.35 19.25
N LEU A 425 1.83 -11.51 18.73
CA LEU A 425 0.48 -11.89 18.31
C LEU A 425 0.33 -11.99 16.78
N PHE A 426 1.36 -11.65 16.01
CA PHE A 426 1.29 -11.58 14.56
C PHE A 426 1.20 -12.96 13.89
N ARG A 427 0.23 -13.12 12.99
CA ARG A 427 -0.13 -14.36 12.27
C ARG A 427 -0.63 -14.11 10.84
N GLN A 428 -0.25 -12.99 10.22
CA GLN A 428 -0.64 -12.61 8.86
C GLN A 428 0.51 -12.77 7.86
N SER A 429 1.24 -13.89 7.92
CA SER A 429 2.37 -14.21 7.03
C SER A 429 3.57 -13.25 7.10
N LEU A 430 3.44 -11.99 6.67
CA LEU A 430 4.55 -11.07 6.47
C LEU A 430 4.27 -9.64 6.94
N ALA A 431 5.21 -9.00 7.65
CA ALA A 431 5.09 -7.58 8.02
C ALA A 431 6.42 -6.84 8.24
N THR A 432 6.42 -5.55 7.94
CA THR A 432 7.41 -4.57 8.42
C THR A 432 6.75 -3.72 9.51
N MET A 433 7.30 -3.75 10.72
CA MET A 433 6.64 -3.16 11.90
C MET A 433 7.35 -1.93 12.47
N GLY A 434 8.60 -1.71 12.06
CA GLY A 434 9.39 -0.53 12.41
C GLY A 434 9.69 0.36 11.20
N GLY A 435 9.04 0.16 10.07
CA GLY A 435 9.49 0.71 8.79
C GLY A 435 10.11 -0.36 7.90
N GLY A 436 10.30 -0.02 6.63
CA GLY A 436 10.81 -0.91 5.59
C GLY A 436 9.74 -1.27 4.56
N ASP A 437 10.18 -1.42 3.33
CA ASP A 437 9.33 -1.75 2.19
C ASP A 437 9.18 -3.26 2.02
N ILE A 438 8.06 -3.66 1.42
CA ILE A 438 7.74 -5.05 1.11
C ILE A 438 7.64 -5.22 -0.40
N GLU A 439 8.42 -6.15 -0.95
CA GLU A 439 8.23 -6.65 -2.31
C GLU A 439 7.93 -8.15 -2.30
N LEU A 440 6.78 -8.53 -2.85
CA LEU A 440 6.30 -9.90 -2.94
C LEU A 440 6.03 -10.24 -4.41
N ARG A 441 6.81 -11.15 -4.99
CA ARG A 441 6.63 -11.61 -6.38
C ARG A 441 6.52 -13.12 -6.45
N ALA A 442 5.45 -13.61 -7.06
CA ALA A 442 5.26 -15.00 -7.41
C ALA A 442 5.16 -15.15 -8.94
N GLY A 443 5.84 -16.13 -9.51
CA GLY A 443 5.66 -16.53 -10.91
C GLY A 443 4.33 -17.25 -11.15
N GLY A 444 3.75 -17.83 -10.08
CA GLY A 444 2.43 -18.47 -10.09
C GLY A 444 1.39 -17.69 -9.27
N ASP A 445 0.60 -18.43 -8.50
CA ASP A 445 -0.44 -17.86 -7.63
C ASP A 445 0.14 -17.37 -6.29
N ILE A 446 -0.50 -16.37 -5.70
CA ILE A 446 -0.36 -16.01 -4.28
C ILE A 446 -1.65 -16.41 -3.57
N SER A 447 -1.60 -17.27 -2.57
CA SER A 447 -2.81 -17.80 -1.90
C SER A 447 -2.72 -17.70 -0.39
N ASN A 448 -3.73 -17.12 0.25
CA ASN A 448 -3.83 -16.92 1.71
C ASN A 448 -2.58 -16.27 2.34
N PHE A 449 -1.89 -15.42 1.58
CA PHE A 449 -0.66 -14.79 2.02
C PHE A 449 -0.86 -13.29 2.17
N SER A 450 -0.61 -12.79 3.36
CA SER A 450 -0.86 -11.40 3.76
C SER A 450 0.46 -10.63 3.87
N ALA A 451 0.40 -9.31 3.68
CA ALA A 451 1.57 -8.43 3.79
C ALA A 451 1.18 -7.09 4.42
N SER A 452 1.92 -6.65 5.44
CA SER A 452 1.56 -5.46 6.23
C SER A 452 2.76 -4.55 6.51
N ALA A 453 2.72 -3.31 6.01
CA ALA A 453 3.64 -2.24 6.41
C ALA A 453 2.94 -1.32 7.42
N ALA A 454 3.31 -1.47 8.70
CA ALA A 454 2.63 -0.81 9.81
C ALA A 454 3.34 0.47 10.27
N THR A 455 2.57 1.38 10.85
CA THR A 455 3.12 2.49 11.66
C THR A 455 2.84 2.25 13.15
N THR A 456 3.59 2.93 14.00
CA THR A 456 3.23 3.17 15.40
C THR A 456 3.09 4.68 15.63
N GLY A 457 2.19 5.09 16.53
CA GLY A 457 1.84 6.50 16.70
C GLY A 457 1.68 6.88 18.16
N ARG A 458 2.19 8.03 18.56
CA ARG A 458 2.11 8.58 19.93
C ARG A 458 1.76 10.06 19.87
N PHE A 459 0.76 10.48 20.65
CA PHE A 459 0.23 11.84 20.66
C PHE A 459 0.02 12.28 22.11
N ASP A 460 0.77 13.28 22.57
CA ASP A 460 0.50 13.96 23.85
C ASP A 460 -0.71 14.91 23.65
N THR A 461 -1.89 14.38 23.95
CA THR A 461 -3.17 14.93 23.47
C THR A 461 -3.95 15.62 24.58
N PHE A 462 -3.83 15.14 25.82
CA PHE A 462 -4.69 15.53 26.92
C PHE A 462 -3.91 16.07 28.11
N ASP A 463 -4.49 17.09 28.77
CA ASP A 463 -3.97 17.59 30.03
C ASP A 463 -4.01 16.50 31.11
N LYS A 464 -2.97 16.46 31.94
CA LYS A 464 -2.75 15.41 32.93
C LYS A 464 -2.75 16.00 34.32
N THR A 465 -3.19 15.21 35.29
CA THR A 465 -3.08 15.56 36.70
C THR A 465 -1.99 14.71 37.33
N GLU A 466 -0.87 15.33 37.70
CA GLU A 466 0.19 14.70 38.49
C GLU A 466 -0.06 14.95 39.97
N THR A 467 -0.02 13.90 40.79
CA THR A 467 -0.07 14.02 42.24
C THR A 467 1.32 13.78 42.82
N THR A 468 1.91 14.82 43.39
CA THR A 468 3.16 14.76 44.16
C THR A 468 2.86 14.88 45.66
N PHE A 469 3.87 14.67 46.52
CA PHE A 469 3.75 14.91 47.96
C PHE A 469 4.69 16.06 48.35
N ASP A 470 4.18 17.02 49.13
CA ASP A 470 5.02 18.08 49.71
C ASP A 470 5.93 17.52 50.82
N ALA A 471 6.81 18.38 51.37
CA ALA A 471 7.75 17.99 52.43
C ALA A 471 7.05 17.54 53.72
N GLU A 472 5.79 17.92 53.89
CA GLU A 472 4.91 17.59 55.00
C GLU A 472 4.07 16.33 54.75
N GLY A 473 4.18 15.71 53.57
CA GLY A 473 3.49 14.49 53.19
C GLY A 473 2.05 14.68 52.69
N ASN A 474 1.63 15.91 52.39
CA ASN A 474 0.32 16.19 51.80
C ASN A 474 0.36 15.99 50.28
N SER A 475 -0.72 15.43 49.71
CA SER A 475 -0.85 15.29 48.26
C SER A 475 -1.10 16.65 47.59
N VAL A 476 -0.26 17.00 46.63
CA VAL A 476 -0.37 18.18 45.77
C VAL A 476 -0.69 17.73 44.35
N SER A 477 -1.83 18.15 43.80
CA SER A 477 -2.20 17.87 42.41
C SER A 477 -1.83 19.05 41.51
N THR A 478 -1.04 18.79 40.48
CA THR A 478 -0.63 19.77 39.47
C THR A 478 -1.16 19.35 38.11
N ILE A 479 -1.68 20.32 37.34
CA ILE A 479 -2.09 20.07 35.96
C ILE A 479 -0.87 20.26 35.06
N VAL A 480 -0.43 19.18 34.41
CA VAL A 480 0.56 19.22 33.32
C VAL A 480 -0.22 19.38 32.02
N ARG A 481 0.06 20.45 31.27
CA ARG A 481 -0.65 20.75 30.03
C ARG A 481 -0.12 19.87 28.90
N ALA A 482 -1.03 19.37 28.06
CA ALA A 482 -0.64 18.68 26.84
C ALA A 482 0.18 19.62 25.94
N THR A 483 1.25 19.11 25.38
CA THR A 483 2.12 19.87 24.47
C THR A 483 1.64 19.82 23.01
N GLY A 484 0.79 18.85 22.67
CA GLY A 484 0.42 18.54 21.28
C GLY A 484 1.57 17.86 20.51
N ALA A 485 2.63 17.43 21.20
CA ALA A 485 3.72 16.71 20.57
C ALA A 485 3.21 15.38 20.01
N GLN A 486 3.66 15.05 18.80
CA GLN A 486 3.24 13.85 18.10
C GLN A 486 4.42 13.18 17.42
N ARG A 487 4.35 11.86 17.30
CA ARG A 487 5.34 11.07 16.58
C ARG A 487 4.68 9.86 15.94
N ILE A 488 4.90 9.70 14.64
CA ILE A 488 4.53 8.50 13.88
C ILE A 488 5.83 7.91 13.34
N ASP A 489 6.07 6.65 13.66
CA ASP A 489 7.24 5.87 13.22
C ASP A 489 6.77 4.69 12.34
N GLY A 490 7.64 4.24 11.44
CA GLY A 490 7.36 3.12 10.52
C GLY A 490 6.65 3.55 9.23
N GLY A 491 5.82 2.67 8.68
CA GLY A 491 5.28 2.76 7.32
C GLY A 491 6.14 2.03 6.31
N GLY A 492 5.88 2.26 5.02
CA GLY A 492 6.58 1.61 3.92
C GLY A 492 5.63 1.26 2.79
N ASP A 493 6.20 0.97 1.62
CA ASP A 493 5.48 0.50 0.45
C ASP A 493 5.20 -0.99 0.52
N VAL A 494 4.11 -1.42 -0.12
CA VAL A 494 3.78 -2.84 -0.27
C VAL A 494 3.50 -3.12 -1.75
N ASN A 495 4.43 -3.81 -2.42
CA ASN A 495 4.29 -4.21 -3.82
C ASN A 495 4.09 -5.73 -3.93
N VAL A 496 2.91 -6.14 -4.41
CA VAL A 496 2.51 -7.54 -4.58
C VAL A 496 2.29 -7.84 -6.06
N VAL A 497 2.96 -8.86 -6.58
CA VAL A 497 2.83 -9.29 -7.97
C VAL A 497 2.65 -10.81 -8.03
N ALA A 498 1.54 -11.26 -8.58
CA ALA A 498 1.31 -12.67 -8.92
C ALA A 498 1.33 -12.85 -10.44
N GLY A 499 2.06 -13.83 -10.94
CA GLY A 499 2.06 -14.20 -12.36
C GLY A 499 0.70 -14.72 -12.82
N ASN A 500 -0.06 -15.32 -11.90
CA ASN A 500 -1.42 -15.79 -12.12
C ASN A 500 -2.38 -15.08 -11.15
N ASN A 501 -3.03 -15.81 -10.25
CA ASN A 501 -4.09 -15.28 -9.40
C ASN A 501 -3.57 -14.85 -8.03
N ILE A 502 -4.32 -13.93 -7.41
CA ILE A 502 -4.26 -13.69 -5.97
C ILE A 502 -5.53 -14.27 -5.36
N ASN A 503 -5.37 -15.38 -4.64
CA ASN A 503 -6.43 -16.11 -3.97
C ASN A 503 -6.45 -15.71 -2.49
N SER A 504 -7.07 -14.58 -2.21
CA SER A 504 -7.20 -14.01 -0.86
C SER A 504 -5.92 -13.49 -0.21
N GLY A 505 -6.11 -12.65 0.82
CA GLY A 505 -5.04 -12.06 1.63
C GLY A 505 -5.53 -10.81 2.38
N VAL A 506 -4.76 -10.38 3.37
CA VAL A 506 -4.95 -9.10 4.04
C VAL A 506 -3.71 -8.24 3.77
N TYR A 507 -3.91 -7.13 3.09
CA TYR A 507 -2.83 -6.23 2.69
C TYR A 507 -2.98 -4.89 3.41
N PHE A 508 -1.95 -4.46 4.12
CA PHE A 508 -2.00 -3.24 4.94
C PHE A 508 -0.87 -2.28 4.61
N VAL A 509 -1.24 -1.03 4.28
CA VAL A 509 -0.31 0.09 4.14
C VAL A 509 -0.75 1.20 5.09
N ALA A 510 -0.07 1.31 6.22
CA ALA A 510 -0.34 2.38 7.18
C ALA A 510 0.01 3.75 6.60
N LYS A 511 1.19 3.87 6.00
CA LYS A 511 1.68 5.09 5.34
C LYS A 511 2.65 4.66 4.24
N GLY A 512 2.44 5.12 3.02
CA GLY A 512 3.17 4.66 1.84
C GLY A 512 2.23 4.34 0.69
N ASP A 513 2.78 3.74 -0.36
CA ASP A 513 2.02 3.32 -1.54
C ASP A 513 1.93 1.78 -1.61
N GLY A 514 0.70 1.28 -1.70
CA GLY A 514 0.39 -0.12 -1.92
C GLY A 514 0.10 -0.39 -3.40
N LYS A 515 0.73 -1.41 -3.96
CA LYS A 515 0.49 -1.87 -5.33
C LYS A 515 0.22 -3.36 -5.36
N ILE A 516 -0.83 -3.78 -6.06
CA ILE A 516 -1.15 -5.18 -6.31
C ILE A 516 -1.32 -5.40 -7.81
N ASN A 517 -0.65 -6.39 -8.37
CA ASN A 517 -0.81 -6.79 -9.77
C ASN A 517 -1.00 -8.31 -9.87
N ALA A 518 -2.11 -8.75 -10.44
CA ALA A 518 -2.36 -10.16 -10.77
C ALA A 518 -2.36 -10.35 -12.29
N GLY A 519 -1.55 -11.30 -12.79
CA GLY A 519 -1.57 -11.70 -14.20
C GLY A 519 -2.85 -12.44 -14.62
N GLY A 520 -3.62 -12.94 -13.65
CA GLY A 520 -4.97 -13.48 -13.78
C GLY A 520 -5.98 -12.68 -12.97
N ALA A 521 -6.73 -13.32 -12.08
CA ALA A 521 -7.75 -12.70 -11.25
C ALA A 521 -7.31 -12.45 -9.79
N ILE A 522 -7.92 -11.46 -9.14
CA ILE A 522 -7.97 -11.35 -7.68
C ILE A 522 -9.32 -11.89 -7.23
N LYS A 523 -9.33 -13.02 -6.55
CA LYS A 523 -10.57 -13.74 -6.22
C LYS A 523 -10.54 -14.31 -4.80
N PRO A 524 -11.71 -14.57 -4.21
CA PRO A 524 -11.76 -15.34 -2.97
C PRO A 524 -11.13 -16.71 -3.17
N GLN A 525 -10.44 -17.18 -2.13
CA GLN A 525 -10.04 -18.57 -2.07
C GLN A 525 -11.31 -19.42 -1.91
N GLU A 526 -11.46 -20.44 -2.73
CA GLU A 526 -12.69 -21.25 -2.84
C GLU A 526 -13.22 -21.69 -1.45
N GLY A 527 -14.49 -21.36 -1.16
CA GLY A 527 -15.15 -21.69 0.10
C GLY A 527 -14.67 -20.89 1.33
N THR A 528 -13.89 -19.82 1.17
CA THR A 528 -13.28 -19.07 2.29
C THR A 528 -13.39 -17.54 2.11
N PHE A 529 -12.34 -16.79 2.48
CA PHE A 529 -12.31 -15.33 2.54
C PHE A 529 -11.90 -14.72 1.18
N GLY A 530 -12.39 -13.52 0.86
CA GLY A 530 -11.84 -12.67 -0.19
C GLY A 530 -10.70 -11.76 0.30
N THR A 531 -10.19 -10.92 -0.59
CA THR A 531 -9.09 -10.01 -0.28
C THR A 531 -9.57 -8.81 0.53
N VAL A 532 -8.81 -8.42 1.57
CA VAL A 532 -9.05 -7.22 2.38
C VAL A 532 -7.89 -6.26 2.20
N LEU A 533 -8.23 -5.01 1.90
CA LEU A 533 -7.26 -3.90 1.84
C LEU A 533 -7.41 -3.05 3.08
N ALA A 534 -6.33 -2.82 3.80
CA ALA A 534 -6.28 -1.93 4.95
C ALA A 534 -5.37 -0.74 4.66
N LEU A 535 -5.75 0.44 5.14
CA LEU A 535 -4.94 1.64 5.01
C LEU A 535 -5.25 2.68 6.10
N GLN A 536 -4.26 3.53 6.37
CA GLN A 536 -4.43 4.76 7.17
C GLN A 536 -4.14 5.98 6.26
N ASP A 537 -2.93 6.52 6.29
CA ASP A 537 -2.43 7.55 5.37
C ASP A 537 -1.82 6.95 4.08
N GLY A 538 -2.21 5.71 3.75
CA GLY A 538 -1.71 4.98 2.60
C GLY A 538 -2.58 5.13 1.35
N ASN A 539 -2.11 4.57 0.23
CA ASN A 539 -2.87 4.44 -1.01
C ASN A 539 -2.80 2.99 -1.53
N TRP A 540 -3.81 2.56 -2.29
CA TRP A 540 -3.78 1.29 -3.03
C TRP A 540 -4.03 1.49 -4.52
N ASP A 541 -3.15 0.89 -5.35
CA ASP A 541 -3.31 0.69 -6.79
C ASP A 541 -3.38 -0.82 -7.09
N VAL A 542 -4.54 -1.30 -7.52
CA VAL A 542 -4.86 -2.72 -7.67
C VAL A 542 -5.22 -3.02 -9.12
N ASN A 543 -4.43 -3.87 -9.76
CA ASN A 543 -4.60 -4.23 -11.17
C ASN A 543 -4.69 -5.74 -11.34
N ALA A 544 -5.55 -6.17 -12.26
CA ALA A 544 -5.66 -7.57 -12.67
C ALA A 544 -5.92 -7.67 -14.17
N ALA A 545 -5.46 -8.77 -14.79
CA ALA A 545 -5.81 -9.04 -16.18
C ALA A 545 -7.29 -9.43 -16.29
N ASP A 546 -7.78 -10.24 -15.34
CA ASP A 546 -9.14 -10.74 -15.26
C ASP A 546 -9.87 -10.11 -14.05
N ASN A 547 -10.82 -10.81 -13.44
CA ASN A 547 -11.71 -10.25 -12.40
C ASN A 547 -10.95 -9.77 -11.16
N ILE A 548 -11.44 -8.69 -10.55
CA ILE A 548 -11.04 -8.21 -9.23
C ILE A 548 -12.23 -8.35 -8.27
N THR A 549 -12.03 -9.02 -7.14
CA THR A 549 -12.99 -9.05 -6.03
C THR A 549 -12.29 -8.66 -4.73
N ILE A 550 -12.67 -7.51 -4.19
CA ILE A 550 -12.22 -7.00 -2.89
C ILE A 550 -13.40 -7.02 -1.92
N ASP A 551 -13.28 -7.80 -0.85
CA ASP A 551 -14.35 -7.96 0.14
C ASP A 551 -14.55 -6.67 0.96
N ALA A 552 -13.44 -6.02 1.35
CA ALA A 552 -13.48 -4.82 2.17
C ALA A 552 -12.23 -3.95 2.00
N VAL A 553 -12.45 -2.65 2.13
CA VAL A 553 -11.42 -1.63 2.36
C VAL A 553 -11.62 -1.10 3.77
N ILE A 554 -10.62 -1.20 4.64
CA ILE A 554 -10.77 -0.89 6.07
C ILE A 554 -9.76 0.12 6.59
N ASN A 555 -10.22 0.96 7.51
CA ASN A 555 -9.35 1.66 8.44
C ASN A 555 -9.20 0.83 9.73
N PRO A 556 -7.99 0.32 10.08
CA PRO A 556 -7.80 -0.49 11.28
C PRO A 556 -8.26 0.15 12.60
N THR A 557 -8.24 1.49 12.71
CA THR A 557 -8.64 2.22 13.92
C THR A 557 -10.15 2.49 13.98
N TRP A 558 -10.90 2.15 12.92
CA TRP A 558 -12.37 2.14 12.89
C TRP A 558 -12.97 0.75 13.05
N VAL A 559 -12.19 -0.29 12.75
CA VAL A 559 -12.61 -1.69 12.95
C VAL A 559 -12.46 -2.08 14.42
N SER A 560 -13.35 -2.96 14.88
CA SER A 560 -13.43 -3.50 16.23
C SER A 560 -12.07 -3.83 16.84
N GLN A 561 -11.80 -3.47 18.08
CA GLN A 561 -10.49 -3.72 18.69
C GLN A 561 -10.40 -5.17 19.19
N SER A 562 -9.18 -5.71 19.30
CA SER A 562 -8.96 -7.00 19.96
C SER A 562 -9.40 -6.99 21.43
N THR A 563 -10.05 -8.07 21.89
CA THR A 563 -10.38 -8.26 23.31
C THR A 563 -9.14 -8.45 24.19
N THR A 564 -7.98 -8.75 23.59
CA THR A 564 -6.69 -8.84 24.29
C THR A 564 -6.09 -7.46 24.57
N ASN A 565 -6.49 -6.43 23.80
CA ASN A 565 -6.06 -5.05 24.03
C ASN A 565 -6.87 -4.40 25.16
N ALA A 566 -8.19 -4.57 25.13
CA ALA A 566 -9.09 -4.04 26.15
C ALA A 566 -10.37 -4.88 26.23
N THR A 567 -11.00 -4.89 27.41
CA THR A 567 -12.29 -5.55 27.58
C THR A 567 -13.40 -4.77 26.89
N PHE A 568 -14.50 -5.46 26.56
CA PHE A 568 -15.65 -4.85 25.88
C PHE A 568 -16.27 -3.66 26.65
N LEU A 569 -16.27 -3.71 27.98
CA LEU A 569 -16.87 -2.69 28.85
C LEU A 569 -15.88 -1.59 29.27
N ASP A 570 -14.73 -1.48 28.60
CA ASP A 570 -13.73 -0.47 28.95
C ASP A 570 -14.22 0.95 28.61
N SER A 571 -14.35 1.78 29.65
CA SER A 571 -14.66 3.21 29.53
C SER A 571 -13.46 4.10 29.86
N THR A 572 -12.31 3.52 30.21
CA THR A 572 -11.13 4.28 30.62
C THR A 572 -10.34 4.83 29.45
N GLY A 573 -10.60 4.35 28.23
CA GLY A 573 -9.93 4.79 27.00
C GLY A 573 -8.97 3.76 26.39
N ARG A 574 -8.86 2.55 26.97
CA ARG A 574 -8.04 1.46 26.41
C ARG A 574 -8.74 0.81 25.22
N ASN A 575 -10.06 0.91 25.15
CA ASN A 575 -10.85 0.63 23.96
C ASN A 575 -11.17 1.96 23.26
N SER A 576 -10.63 2.17 22.06
CA SER A 576 -10.63 3.49 21.42
C SER A 576 -10.85 3.40 19.91
N TYR A 577 -11.54 4.36 19.32
CA TYR A 577 -11.80 4.46 17.90
C TYR A 577 -11.63 5.90 17.42
N PHE A 578 -10.92 6.05 16.31
CA PHE A 578 -10.59 7.36 15.73
C PHE A 578 -10.16 7.20 14.27
N ASN A 579 -10.37 8.24 13.46
CA ASN A 579 -9.98 8.26 12.05
C ASN A 579 -8.48 8.42 11.88
N THR A 580 -7.94 7.58 11.01
CA THR A 580 -6.55 7.64 10.53
C THR A 580 -6.47 7.66 9.01
N PHE A 581 -7.60 7.71 8.29
CA PHE A 581 -7.57 8.04 6.86
C PHE A 581 -7.11 9.48 6.70
N SER A 582 -6.12 9.69 5.85
CA SER A 582 -5.78 11.04 5.41
C SER A 582 -6.77 11.53 4.35
N PRO A 583 -6.86 12.86 4.13
CA PRO A 583 -7.70 13.41 3.07
C PRO A 583 -7.31 12.93 1.66
N THR A 584 -6.08 12.45 1.49
CA THR A 584 -5.54 11.95 0.22
C THR A 584 -5.57 10.43 0.10
N ALA A 585 -5.91 9.70 1.17
CA ALA A 585 -6.02 8.25 1.14
C ALA A 585 -6.94 7.80 0.01
N SER A 586 -6.49 6.81 -0.76
CA SER A 586 -7.16 6.41 -1.99
C SER A 586 -7.07 4.92 -2.28
N VAL A 587 -8.08 4.41 -2.99
CA VAL A 587 -8.07 3.05 -3.57
C VAL A 587 -8.46 3.14 -5.04
N THR A 588 -7.58 2.64 -5.90
CA THR A 588 -7.81 2.48 -7.34
C THR A 588 -7.79 1.01 -7.70
N MET A 589 -8.79 0.58 -8.48
CA MET A 589 -8.92 -0.80 -8.97
C MET A 589 -9.16 -0.79 -10.47
N ALA A 590 -8.39 -1.56 -11.23
CA ALA A 590 -8.56 -1.69 -12.67
C ALA A 590 -8.44 -3.14 -13.14
N SER A 591 -9.47 -3.64 -13.83
CA SER A 591 -9.41 -4.91 -14.57
C SER A 591 -9.33 -4.64 -16.07
N ALA A 592 -8.41 -5.34 -16.74
CA ALA A 592 -8.23 -5.22 -18.19
C ALA A 592 -9.35 -5.90 -18.98
N LYS A 593 -9.79 -7.09 -18.57
CA LYS A 593 -10.77 -7.91 -19.31
C LYS A 593 -11.97 -8.39 -18.49
N GLY A 594 -11.87 -8.30 -17.17
CA GLY A 594 -12.84 -8.86 -16.25
C GLY A 594 -13.64 -7.80 -15.50
N ASP A 595 -14.41 -8.28 -14.54
CA ASP A 595 -15.25 -7.45 -13.69
C ASP A 595 -14.45 -6.88 -12.52
N VAL A 596 -14.91 -5.77 -11.97
CA VAL A 596 -14.41 -5.24 -10.69
C VAL A 596 -15.54 -5.20 -9.68
N ALA A 597 -15.36 -5.92 -8.58
CA ALA A 597 -16.30 -6.00 -7.47
C ALA A 597 -15.66 -5.48 -6.17
N LEU A 598 -16.32 -4.52 -5.53
CA LEU A 598 -15.91 -3.93 -4.24
C LEU A 598 -17.05 -4.01 -3.23
N GLY A 599 -16.74 -4.44 -1.99
CA GLY A 599 -17.66 -4.27 -0.86
C GLY A 599 -18.86 -5.23 -0.90
N LEU A 600 -18.76 -6.30 -1.68
CA LEU A 600 -19.72 -7.40 -1.68
C LEU A 600 -19.43 -8.30 -0.48
N GLN A 601 -19.80 -7.83 0.71
CA GLN A 601 -19.44 -8.47 1.99
C GLN A 601 -19.72 -9.97 1.98
N SER A 602 -18.67 -10.78 2.20
CA SER A 602 -18.83 -12.20 2.48
C SER A 602 -19.23 -12.39 3.94
N ALA A 603 -20.24 -13.23 4.21
CA ALA A 603 -20.61 -13.63 5.58
C ALA A 603 -19.40 -14.21 6.35
N VAL A 604 -18.44 -14.81 5.63
CA VAL A 604 -17.22 -15.39 6.17
C VAL A 604 -16.28 -14.31 6.74
N LEU A 605 -16.22 -13.11 6.15
CA LEU A 605 -15.41 -12.00 6.68
C LEU A 605 -15.87 -11.58 8.09
N THR A 606 -17.17 -11.66 8.36
CA THR A 606 -17.75 -11.30 9.67
C THR A 606 -17.54 -12.36 10.77
N SER A 607 -16.94 -13.51 10.42
CA SER A 607 -16.71 -14.64 11.34
C SER A 607 -15.41 -14.56 12.16
N THR A 608 -14.63 -13.49 12.00
CA THR A 608 -13.37 -13.29 12.75
C THR A 608 -13.60 -13.25 14.26
N THR A 609 -12.88 -14.10 14.99
CA THR A 609 -12.97 -14.23 16.45
C THR A 609 -11.93 -13.39 17.19
N GLY A 610 -12.14 -13.11 18.48
CA GLY A 610 -11.20 -12.36 19.32
C GLY A 610 -11.27 -10.83 19.18
N LEU A 611 -12.28 -10.34 18.46
CA LEU A 611 -12.62 -8.92 18.40
C LEU A 611 -13.71 -8.59 19.42
N ASP A 612 -13.72 -7.35 19.88
CA ASP A 612 -14.69 -6.91 20.86
C ASP A 612 -16.11 -6.88 20.27
N ASN A 613 -16.29 -6.59 18.97
CA ASN A 613 -17.56 -6.52 18.27
C ASN A 613 -17.54 -7.26 16.93
N SER A 614 -18.73 -7.43 16.34
CA SER A 614 -18.86 -7.67 14.90
C SER A 614 -18.36 -6.46 14.10
N ILE A 615 -17.71 -6.75 12.97
CA ILE A 615 -17.13 -5.75 12.07
C ILE A 615 -18.09 -5.29 10.95
N SER A 616 -19.29 -5.86 10.86
CA SER A 616 -20.20 -5.67 9.71
C SER A 616 -20.50 -4.20 9.38
N ASN A 617 -20.61 -3.35 10.40
CA ASN A 617 -20.89 -1.92 10.21
C ASN A 617 -19.63 -1.07 10.01
N SER A 618 -18.46 -1.52 10.48
CA SER A 618 -17.21 -0.74 10.40
C SER A 618 -16.47 -0.94 9.09
N ILE A 619 -16.70 -2.05 8.38
CA ILE A 619 -16.13 -2.32 7.04
C ILE A 619 -16.82 -1.56 5.90
N LEU A 620 -17.89 -0.82 6.20
CA LEU A 620 -18.60 0.03 5.24
C LEU A 620 -17.89 1.37 5.00
N TYR A 621 -16.98 1.77 5.90
CA TYR A 621 -16.33 3.06 5.85
C TYR A 621 -15.05 3.01 5.02
N ALA A 622 -15.09 3.66 3.86
CA ALA A 622 -14.04 3.64 2.86
C ALA A 622 -13.30 4.99 2.83
N PRO A 623 -12.08 5.07 2.27
CA PRO A 623 -11.37 6.33 2.15
C PRO A 623 -12.13 7.33 1.27
N GLY A 624 -11.78 8.61 1.35
CA GLY A 624 -12.47 9.67 0.63
C GLY A 624 -12.34 9.61 -0.89
N ASN A 625 -11.42 8.80 -1.42
CA ASN A 625 -11.12 8.70 -2.84
C ASN A 625 -11.16 7.24 -3.32
N ILE A 626 -12.09 6.90 -4.23
CA ILE A 626 -12.20 5.58 -4.85
C ILE A 626 -12.33 5.72 -6.37
N THR A 627 -11.54 4.93 -7.10
CA THR A 627 -11.66 4.77 -8.55
C THR A 627 -11.75 3.29 -8.92
N ILE A 628 -12.74 2.94 -9.73
CA ILE A 628 -12.96 1.59 -10.26
C ILE A 628 -13.03 1.69 -11.79
N ALA A 629 -12.30 0.82 -12.48
CA ALA A 629 -12.35 0.69 -13.94
C ALA A 629 -12.39 -0.79 -14.37
N ALA A 630 -13.51 -1.23 -14.92
CA ALA A 630 -13.63 -2.50 -15.65
C ALA A 630 -13.60 -2.18 -17.16
N TYR A 631 -12.44 -2.34 -17.81
CA TYR A 631 -12.24 -1.88 -19.18
C TYR A 631 -13.02 -2.68 -20.23
N ASP A 632 -13.39 -3.93 -19.93
CA ASP A 632 -14.18 -4.81 -20.81
C ASP A 632 -15.32 -5.54 -20.06
N GLY A 633 -15.40 -5.38 -18.73
CA GLY A 633 -16.35 -6.07 -17.86
C GLY A 633 -17.32 -5.14 -17.13
N ASP A 634 -17.94 -5.68 -16.10
CA ASP A 634 -18.89 -4.99 -15.20
C ASP A 634 -18.18 -4.38 -13.99
N ALA A 635 -18.77 -3.32 -13.42
CA ALA A 635 -18.37 -2.79 -12.12
C ALA A 635 -19.50 -2.97 -11.10
N ASN A 636 -19.22 -3.67 -10.00
CA ASN A 636 -20.18 -3.94 -8.94
C ASN A 636 -19.68 -3.33 -7.61
N VAL A 637 -20.38 -2.30 -7.14
CA VAL A 637 -20.10 -1.66 -5.86
C VAL A 637 -21.20 -2.03 -4.88
N GLY A 638 -20.81 -2.65 -3.76
CA GLY A 638 -21.71 -2.93 -2.64
C GLY A 638 -21.97 -1.70 -1.78
N ASP A 639 -22.28 -1.93 -0.51
CA ASP A 639 -22.58 -0.86 0.44
C ASP A 639 -21.28 -0.22 0.94
N ILE A 640 -21.10 1.08 0.69
CA ILE A 640 -19.93 1.86 1.12
C ILE A 640 -20.29 3.30 1.48
N THR A 641 -19.59 3.86 2.46
CA THR A 641 -19.59 5.29 2.79
C THR A 641 -18.18 5.85 2.71
N LEU A 642 -17.92 6.74 1.75
CA LEU A 642 -16.64 7.43 1.60
C LEU A 642 -16.50 8.50 2.68
N MET A 643 -15.38 8.47 3.40
CA MET A 643 -15.09 9.41 4.47
C MET A 643 -14.87 10.84 3.96
N PRO A 644 -15.21 11.87 4.77
CA PRO A 644 -15.04 13.26 4.38
C PRO A 644 -13.62 13.62 3.95
N ALA A 645 -13.49 14.13 2.73
CA ALA A 645 -12.26 14.71 2.20
C ALA A 645 -12.62 15.89 1.28
N ARG A 646 -11.87 16.99 1.34
CA ARG A 646 -12.14 18.21 0.54
C ARG A 646 -12.10 18.00 -0.96
N THR A 647 -11.30 17.04 -1.41
CA THR A 647 -11.16 16.61 -2.81
C THR A 647 -11.71 15.19 -3.01
N GLY A 648 -12.63 14.76 -2.14
CA GLY A 648 -13.17 13.41 -2.15
C GLY A 648 -13.82 13.10 -3.49
N ASN A 649 -13.54 11.91 -4.01
CA ASN A 649 -14.02 11.54 -5.34
C ASN A 649 -14.41 10.06 -5.45
N LEU A 650 -15.48 9.82 -6.21
CA LEU A 650 -15.94 8.50 -6.58
C LEU A 650 -16.03 8.44 -8.10
N ASN A 651 -15.23 7.54 -8.68
CA ASN A 651 -15.26 7.24 -10.10
C ASN A 651 -15.50 5.74 -10.31
N VAL A 652 -16.53 5.39 -11.08
CA VAL A 652 -16.86 4.01 -11.43
C VAL A 652 -17.07 3.93 -12.93
N PHE A 653 -16.21 3.19 -13.62
CA PHE A 653 -16.25 2.99 -15.06
C PHE A 653 -16.39 1.50 -15.37
N ALA A 654 -17.34 1.16 -16.23
CA ALA A 654 -17.50 -0.18 -16.79
C ALA A 654 -17.75 -0.10 -18.31
N ALA A 655 -17.23 -1.06 -19.05
CA ALA A 655 -17.60 -1.23 -20.46
C ALA A 655 -19.07 -1.64 -20.57
N ASN A 656 -19.45 -2.62 -19.75
CA ASN A 656 -20.78 -3.20 -19.74
C ASN A 656 -21.61 -2.50 -18.66
N ASP A 657 -21.96 -3.18 -17.57
CA ASP A 657 -22.90 -2.68 -16.57
C ASP A 657 -22.22 -2.13 -15.31
N VAL A 658 -22.89 -1.18 -14.65
CA VAL A 658 -22.52 -0.69 -13.31
C VAL A 658 -23.65 -0.99 -12.32
N GLY A 659 -23.40 -1.92 -11.40
CA GLY A 659 -24.29 -2.24 -10.29
C GLY A 659 -23.89 -1.49 -9.02
N LEU A 660 -24.83 -0.79 -8.39
CA LEU A 660 -24.60 -0.02 -7.15
C LEU A 660 -25.51 -0.46 -6.01
N GLY A 661 -24.92 -0.64 -4.83
CA GLY A 661 -25.61 -0.79 -3.55
C GLY A 661 -25.87 0.57 -2.89
N ASN A 662 -25.81 0.61 -1.56
CA ASN A 662 -25.85 1.87 -0.81
C ASN A 662 -24.49 2.56 -0.86
N VAL A 663 -24.35 3.54 -1.75
CA VAL A 663 -23.11 4.28 -1.97
C VAL A 663 -23.28 5.71 -1.48
N ALA A 664 -22.58 6.07 -0.41
CA ALA A 664 -22.61 7.41 0.16
C ALA A 664 -21.22 8.05 0.14
N MET A 665 -21.18 9.37 -0.03
CA MET A 665 -20.01 10.19 0.25
C MET A 665 -20.42 11.23 1.29
N SER A 666 -19.59 11.40 2.32
CA SER A 666 -19.90 12.36 3.40
C SER A 666 -19.27 13.73 3.12
N ASP A 667 -20.01 14.79 3.44
CA ASP A 667 -19.53 16.18 3.52
C ASP A 667 -19.59 16.74 4.94
N ALA A 668 -19.66 15.85 5.94
CA ALA A 668 -19.51 16.21 7.34
C ALA A 668 -18.16 16.89 7.59
N ASP A 669 -18.10 17.75 8.61
CA ASP A 669 -16.83 18.32 9.04
C ASP A 669 -15.92 17.20 9.60
N PRO A 670 -14.73 16.95 9.00
CA PRO A 670 -13.81 15.93 9.49
C PRO A 670 -13.42 16.11 10.97
N LEU A 671 -13.47 17.33 11.50
CA LEU A 671 -13.13 17.63 12.90
C LEU A 671 -14.20 17.15 13.89
N LEU A 672 -15.45 16.95 13.43
CA LEU A 672 -16.54 16.42 14.26
C LEU A 672 -16.56 14.89 14.31
N LEU A 673 -15.82 14.23 13.41
CA LEU A 673 -15.63 12.79 13.48
C LEU A 673 -14.59 12.43 14.55
N PRO A 674 -14.70 11.24 15.17
CA PRO A 674 -13.65 10.72 16.04
C PRO A 674 -12.31 10.77 15.30
N ASN A 675 -11.33 11.44 15.90
CA ASN A 675 -10.01 11.67 15.33
C ASN A 675 -8.95 11.52 16.42
N VAL A 676 -7.68 11.61 16.07
CA VAL A 676 -6.58 11.38 17.02
C VAL A 676 -6.61 12.33 18.23
N ASN A 677 -7.20 13.52 18.11
CA ASN A 677 -7.31 14.48 19.21
C ASN A 677 -8.59 14.31 20.03
N ALA A 678 -9.60 13.62 19.49
CA ALA A 678 -10.88 13.37 20.12
C ALA A 678 -11.36 11.93 19.82
N PRO A 679 -10.62 10.90 20.25
CA PRO A 679 -11.03 9.51 20.07
C PRO A 679 -12.25 9.20 20.95
N VAL A 680 -13.03 8.20 20.53
CA VAL A 680 -14.21 7.75 21.29
C VAL A 680 -14.05 6.29 21.70
N SER A 681 -14.52 5.96 22.90
CA SER A 681 -14.59 4.57 23.34
C SER A 681 -15.84 3.89 22.77
N ARG A 682 -15.83 2.56 22.67
CA ARG A 682 -17.03 1.81 22.24
C ARG A 682 -18.22 2.06 23.14
N PHE A 683 -18.01 2.13 24.45
CA PHE A 683 -19.08 2.40 25.41
C PHE A 683 -19.77 3.76 25.13
N GLY A 684 -19.03 4.71 24.52
CA GLY A 684 -19.57 5.97 24.01
C GLY A 684 -20.42 5.86 22.74
N GLY A 685 -20.67 4.65 22.21
CA GLY A 685 -21.55 4.42 21.07
C GLY A 685 -20.93 4.74 19.71
N PHE A 686 -19.63 4.44 19.52
CA PHE A 686 -18.85 4.75 18.30
C PHE A 686 -19.64 4.66 16.99
N THR A 687 -20.31 3.53 16.72
CA THR A 687 -21.05 3.33 15.47
C THR A 687 -22.18 4.35 15.29
N ASN A 688 -22.92 4.65 16.35
CA ASN A 688 -24.02 5.63 16.31
C ASN A 688 -23.48 7.06 16.25
N VAL A 689 -22.39 7.35 16.97
CA VAL A 689 -21.73 8.66 16.92
C VAL A 689 -21.25 8.94 15.51
N VAL A 690 -20.43 8.05 14.93
CA VAL A 690 -19.92 8.19 13.57
C VAL A 690 -21.08 8.30 12.57
N PHE A 691 -22.04 7.38 12.62
CA PHE A 691 -23.18 7.39 11.72
C PHE A 691 -23.92 8.73 11.78
N ASN A 692 -24.28 9.21 12.97
CA ASN A 692 -25.00 10.47 13.12
C ASN A 692 -24.18 11.68 12.63
N GLN A 693 -22.88 11.71 12.90
CA GLN A 693 -22.00 12.79 12.44
C GLN A 693 -21.87 12.79 10.90
N LEU A 694 -21.77 11.62 10.27
CA LEU A 694 -21.67 11.49 8.81
C LEU A 694 -22.93 11.99 8.07
N LEU A 695 -24.08 12.09 8.75
CA LEU A 695 -25.31 12.69 8.21
C LEU A 695 -25.33 14.22 8.27
N THR A 696 -24.36 14.85 8.92
CA THR A 696 -24.28 16.32 9.05
C THR A 696 -23.50 16.93 7.90
N HIS A 697 -23.62 18.26 7.75
CA HIS A 697 -22.89 19.05 6.78
C HIS A 697 -21.82 19.90 7.46
N SER A 698 -20.66 20.03 6.82
CA SER A 698 -19.68 21.05 7.17
C SER A 698 -20.24 22.46 6.96
N GLN A 699 -19.89 23.40 7.84
CA GLN A 699 -20.27 24.81 7.73
C GLN A 699 -19.62 25.52 6.53
N ASP A 700 -18.54 24.96 5.97
CA ASP A 700 -17.73 25.60 4.90
C ASP A 700 -17.96 24.99 3.51
N LEU A 701 -19.01 24.17 3.31
CA LEU A 701 -19.22 23.34 2.11
C LEU A 701 -17.96 22.55 1.74
N LEU A 702 -17.77 21.37 2.37
CA LEU A 702 -16.52 20.60 2.28
C LEU A 702 -15.98 20.44 0.84
N HIS A 703 -16.87 20.20 -0.12
CA HIS A 703 -16.57 19.97 -1.54
C HIS A 703 -16.73 21.22 -2.44
N GLY A 704 -16.97 22.41 -1.87
CA GLY A 704 -17.32 23.62 -2.63
C GLY A 704 -16.24 24.09 -3.60
N ASN A 705 -14.97 23.84 -3.26
CA ASN A 705 -13.81 24.15 -4.09
C ASN A 705 -13.41 23.02 -5.05
N ASP A 706 -14.06 21.86 -4.97
CA ASP A 706 -13.77 20.74 -5.86
C ASP A 706 -14.53 20.89 -7.18
N MET A 707 -13.80 21.16 -8.26
CA MET A 707 -14.36 21.37 -9.60
C MET A 707 -14.61 20.05 -10.36
N GLN A 708 -14.10 18.92 -9.86
CA GLN A 708 -14.23 17.63 -10.53
C GLN A 708 -15.54 16.95 -10.11
N PRO A 709 -16.43 16.61 -11.06
CA PRO A 709 -17.63 15.85 -10.73
C PRO A 709 -17.30 14.38 -10.44
N ALA A 710 -18.10 13.74 -9.59
CA ALA A 710 -18.08 12.28 -9.46
C ALA A 710 -18.64 11.64 -10.75
N LEU A 711 -18.09 10.51 -11.17
CA LEU A 711 -18.42 9.86 -12.44
C LEU A 711 -18.87 8.42 -12.23
N ILE A 712 -20.05 8.07 -12.73
CA ILE A 712 -20.60 6.72 -12.72
C ILE A 712 -21.01 6.40 -14.16
N VAL A 713 -20.23 5.56 -14.84
CA VAL A 713 -20.35 5.37 -16.30
C VAL A 713 -20.36 3.90 -16.66
N ALA A 714 -21.48 3.46 -17.24
CA ALA A 714 -21.60 2.23 -18.02
C ALA A 714 -21.55 2.62 -19.51
N LYS A 715 -20.49 2.26 -20.22
CA LYS A 715 -20.27 2.73 -21.61
C LYS A 715 -21.35 2.18 -22.55
N ASP A 716 -21.52 0.86 -22.56
CA ASP A 716 -22.40 0.13 -23.48
C ASP A 716 -23.59 -0.51 -22.74
N GLY A 717 -23.54 -0.61 -21.40
CA GLY A 717 -24.57 -1.23 -20.56
C GLY A 717 -25.42 -0.27 -19.72
N ASP A 718 -25.95 -0.83 -18.64
CA ASP A 718 -26.89 -0.23 -17.72
C ASP A 718 -26.21 0.27 -16.44
N VAL A 719 -26.79 1.28 -15.79
CA VAL A 719 -26.47 1.62 -14.39
C VAL A 719 -27.68 1.26 -13.53
N PHE A 720 -27.53 0.38 -12.55
CA PHE A 720 -28.67 -0.18 -11.83
C PHE A 720 -28.43 -0.39 -10.33
N ALA A 721 -29.52 -0.49 -9.58
CA ALA A 721 -29.52 -0.90 -8.19
C ALA A 721 -29.24 -2.41 -8.07
N ASN A 722 -28.07 -2.79 -7.55
CA ASN A 722 -27.75 -4.21 -7.30
C ASN A 722 -28.25 -4.71 -5.92
N SER A 723 -28.78 -3.80 -5.10
CA SER A 723 -29.48 -4.11 -3.85
C SER A 723 -30.84 -3.43 -3.81
N THR A 724 -31.76 -3.98 -3.00
CA THR A 724 -33.12 -3.42 -2.90
C THR A 724 -33.07 -2.02 -2.30
N ASN A 725 -33.72 -1.06 -2.95
CA ASN A 725 -33.77 0.34 -2.54
C ASN A 725 -32.39 1.03 -2.44
N ALA A 726 -31.38 0.53 -3.17
CA ALA A 726 -30.04 1.11 -3.22
C ALA A 726 -30.07 2.65 -3.33
N ILE A 727 -29.36 3.31 -2.41
CA ILE A 727 -29.26 4.76 -2.36
C ILE A 727 -27.85 5.20 -2.77
N VAL A 728 -27.77 6.10 -3.75
CA VAL A 728 -26.53 6.77 -4.13
C VAL A 728 -26.60 8.23 -3.68
N SER A 729 -25.81 8.60 -2.67
CA SER A 729 -25.83 9.92 -2.02
C SER A 729 -24.47 10.60 -2.15
N ILE A 730 -24.34 11.62 -3.01
CA ILE A 730 -23.07 12.29 -3.30
C ILE A 730 -23.21 13.83 -3.15
N PRO A 731 -22.50 14.47 -2.20
CA PRO A 731 -22.68 15.87 -1.85
C PRO A 731 -21.87 16.83 -2.76
N LYS A 732 -21.79 16.50 -4.05
CA LYS A 732 -21.16 17.28 -5.11
C LYS A 732 -21.73 16.92 -6.47
N ALA A 733 -21.45 17.75 -7.48
CA ALA A 733 -21.90 17.53 -8.85
C ALA A 733 -21.50 16.12 -9.33
N THR A 734 -22.46 15.37 -9.86
CA THR A 734 -22.27 13.95 -10.22
C THR A 734 -22.83 13.68 -11.61
N LYS A 735 -22.17 12.80 -12.37
CA LYS A 735 -22.63 12.35 -13.70
C LYS A 735 -22.85 10.85 -13.72
N PHE A 736 -24.11 10.45 -13.90
CA PHE A 736 -24.51 9.10 -14.27
C PHE A 736 -24.66 9.02 -15.78
N VAL A 737 -23.96 8.10 -16.43
CA VAL A 737 -24.03 7.88 -17.87
C VAL A 737 -24.15 6.38 -18.14
N ALA A 738 -25.25 5.97 -18.76
CA ALA A 738 -25.48 4.60 -19.22
C ALA A 738 -25.61 4.57 -20.74
N GLY A 739 -24.95 3.61 -21.39
CA GLY A 739 -25.14 3.30 -22.81
C GLY A 739 -26.57 2.85 -23.11
N ARG A 740 -27.24 2.24 -22.12
CA ARG A 740 -28.60 1.74 -22.23
C ARG A 740 -29.51 2.39 -21.19
N ASP A 741 -29.72 1.81 -20.02
CA ASP A 741 -30.73 2.25 -19.06
C ASP A 741 -30.12 2.67 -17.71
N ILE A 742 -30.82 3.55 -16.99
CA ILE A 742 -30.57 3.81 -15.56
C ILE A 742 -31.78 3.34 -14.77
N THR A 743 -31.64 2.34 -13.90
CA THR A 743 -32.79 1.67 -13.27
C THR A 743 -32.70 1.47 -11.75
N GLY A 744 -33.83 1.64 -11.06
CA GLY A 744 -34.02 1.15 -9.68
C GLY A 744 -33.32 1.92 -8.55
N LEU A 745 -32.51 2.95 -8.87
CA LEU A 745 -31.74 3.72 -7.88
C LEU A 745 -32.54 4.82 -7.19
N ASN A 746 -32.28 5.03 -5.90
CA ASN A 746 -32.59 6.26 -5.19
C ASN A 746 -31.34 7.16 -5.23
N ILE A 747 -31.47 8.41 -5.70
CA ILE A 747 -30.33 9.29 -5.97
C ILE A 747 -30.48 10.58 -5.18
N ALA A 748 -29.45 10.95 -4.42
CA ALA A 748 -29.37 12.18 -3.66
C ALA A 748 -28.08 12.94 -3.99
N LEU A 749 -28.21 14.10 -4.63
CA LEU A 749 -27.09 14.91 -5.10
C LEU A 749 -27.05 16.27 -4.42
N GLN A 750 -25.90 16.95 -4.50
CA GLN A 750 -25.77 18.34 -4.11
C GLN A 750 -24.91 19.07 -5.14
N ASN A 751 -25.40 20.21 -5.60
CA ASN A 751 -24.62 21.16 -6.37
C ASN A 751 -24.11 22.23 -5.41
N ASN A 752 -22.80 22.42 -5.32
CA ASN A 752 -22.21 23.38 -4.40
C ASN A 752 -22.11 24.79 -5.01
N ARG A 753 -22.26 24.91 -6.34
CA ARG A 753 -22.15 26.16 -7.10
C ARG A 753 -23.29 26.31 -8.09
N ALA A 754 -23.62 27.56 -8.43
CA ALA A 754 -24.63 27.87 -9.46
C ALA A 754 -24.24 27.41 -10.88
N THR A 755 -22.96 27.12 -11.11
CA THR A 755 -22.44 26.57 -12.38
C THR A 755 -22.37 25.05 -12.40
N ASP A 756 -22.69 24.38 -11.29
CA ASP A 756 -22.65 22.92 -11.22
C ASP A 756 -23.81 22.32 -12.02
N ILE A 757 -23.49 21.25 -12.75
CA ILE A 757 -24.46 20.45 -13.49
C ILE A 757 -24.31 19.01 -13.03
N SER A 758 -25.35 18.52 -12.35
CA SER A 758 -25.54 17.11 -12.08
C SER A 758 -26.29 16.47 -13.27
N LEU A 759 -25.78 15.36 -13.78
CA LEU A 759 -26.27 14.71 -15.01
C LEU A 759 -26.73 13.28 -14.74
N ILE A 760 -27.92 12.94 -15.23
CA ILE A 760 -28.42 11.56 -15.31
C ILE A 760 -28.76 11.29 -16.77
N LYS A 761 -27.94 10.50 -17.46
CA LYS A 761 -28.08 10.24 -18.89
C LYS A 761 -28.15 8.76 -19.19
N ALA A 762 -29.20 8.34 -19.89
CA ALA A 762 -29.35 6.99 -20.42
C ALA A 762 -29.50 7.02 -21.95
N GLY A 763 -28.85 6.08 -22.65
CA GLY A 763 -29.01 5.91 -24.11
C GLY A 763 -30.41 5.45 -24.51
N ARG A 764 -31.18 4.86 -23.59
CA ARG A 764 -32.55 4.41 -23.77
C ARG A 764 -33.46 4.99 -22.69
N ASP A 765 -33.57 4.39 -21.52
CA ASP A 765 -34.55 4.79 -20.51
C ASP A 765 -33.92 5.21 -19.18
N VAL A 766 -34.51 6.22 -18.53
CA VAL A 766 -34.27 6.51 -17.11
C VAL A 766 -35.51 6.10 -16.33
N ASN A 767 -35.34 5.11 -15.45
CA ASN A 767 -36.36 4.54 -14.57
C ASN A 767 -35.80 4.37 -13.14
N THR A 768 -35.46 5.50 -12.52
CA THR A 768 -35.00 5.58 -11.12
C THR A 768 -36.18 5.47 -10.14
N GLN A 769 -35.93 5.31 -8.83
CA GLN A 769 -36.99 5.36 -7.82
C GLN A 769 -37.25 6.78 -7.31
N ASN A 770 -36.21 7.50 -6.87
CA ASN A 770 -36.34 8.86 -6.35
C ASN A 770 -35.07 9.63 -6.69
N ILE A 771 -35.18 10.91 -7.00
CA ILE A 771 -34.07 11.82 -7.25
C ILE A 771 -34.30 13.09 -6.42
N THR A 772 -33.31 13.45 -5.60
CA THR A 772 -33.29 14.74 -4.91
C THR A 772 -31.97 15.47 -5.17
N VAL A 773 -32.03 16.78 -5.36
CA VAL A 773 -30.83 17.63 -5.52
C VAL A 773 -30.87 18.83 -4.58
N ALA A 774 -29.81 19.02 -3.81
CA ALA A 774 -29.60 20.20 -2.96
C ALA A 774 -28.75 21.25 -3.68
N GLY A 775 -28.86 22.50 -3.22
CA GLY A 775 -28.09 23.64 -3.72
C GLY A 775 -28.54 24.17 -5.10
N PRO A 776 -27.84 25.21 -5.61
CA PRO A 776 -28.20 25.88 -6.86
C PRO A 776 -27.75 25.10 -8.12
N GLY A 777 -27.79 25.71 -9.30
CA GLY A 777 -27.29 25.10 -10.55
C GLY A 777 -28.34 24.29 -11.31
N GLU A 778 -27.93 23.18 -11.93
CA GLU A 778 -28.82 22.37 -12.77
C GLU A 778 -28.74 20.87 -12.44
N LEU A 779 -29.90 20.21 -12.44
CA LEU A 779 -30.05 18.78 -12.63
C LEU A 779 -30.58 18.53 -14.05
N LEU A 780 -29.76 17.89 -14.88
CA LEU A 780 -30.09 17.52 -16.25
C LEU A 780 -30.36 16.01 -16.33
N VAL A 781 -31.58 15.64 -16.72
CA VAL A 781 -31.98 14.24 -16.92
C VAL A 781 -32.29 14.01 -18.40
N GLN A 782 -31.59 13.06 -19.00
CA GLN A 782 -31.65 12.75 -20.42
C GLN A 782 -31.90 11.27 -20.67
N ALA A 783 -32.88 10.97 -21.52
CA ALA A 783 -33.14 9.63 -22.03
C ALA A 783 -33.23 9.65 -23.56
N GLY A 784 -32.61 8.67 -24.21
CA GLY A 784 -32.77 8.46 -25.65
C GLY A 784 -34.20 8.08 -26.03
N ARG A 785 -34.95 7.46 -25.13
CA ARG A 785 -36.32 6.98 -25.31
C ARG A 785 -37.26 7.50 -24.22
N ASN A 786 -37.35 6.85 -23.06
CA ASN A 786 -38.34 7.20 -22.03
C ASN A 786 -37.72 7.76 -20.75
N LEU A 787 -38.40 8.74 -20.16
CA LEU A 787 -38.27 9.07 -18.74
C LEU A 787 -39.51 8.50 -18.04
N ASP A 788 -39.35 7.44 -17.25
CA ASP A 788 -40.47 6.80 -16.56
C ASP A 788 -40.73 7.49 -15.22
N LEU A 789 -41.93 8.07 -15.08
CA LEU A 789 -42.39 8.79 -13.89
C LEU A 789 -43.64 8.14 -13.28
N ILE A 790 -43.95 6.89 -13.64
CA ILE A 790 -45.22 6.22 -13.30
C ILE A 790 -44.97 4.98 -12.41
N TYR A 791 -45.93 4.71 -11.50
CA TYR A 791 -46.00 3.57 -10.57
C TYR A 791 -45.74 2.19 -11.23
N PRO A 792 -45.13 1.17 -10.56
CA PRO A 792 -44.95 0.98 -9.11
C PRO A 792 -43.74 1.66 -8.47
N ASN A 793 -42.75 2.05 -9.25
CA ASN A 793 -41.55 2.75 -8.78
C ASN A 793 -41.71 4.23 -9.14
N VAL A 794 -42.53 4.97 -8.37
CA VAL A 794 -42.82 6.38 -8.69
C VAL A 794 -41.53 7.21 -8.59
N THR A 795 -40.92 7.54 -9.72
CA THR A 795 -39.81 8.51 -9.79
C THR A 795 -40.26 9.86 -9.30
N THR A 796 -39.87 10.24 -8.08
CA THR A 796 -39.97 11.65 -7.64
C THR A 796 -38.69 12.39 -8.01
N ILE A 797 -38.80 13.61 -8.55
CA ILE A 797 -37.65 14.47 -8.82
C ILE A 797 -37.88 15.78 -8.08
N THR A 798 -37.04 16.05 -7.07
CA THR A 798 -37.19 17.22 -6.20
C THR A 798 -35.90 18.01 -6.09
N THR A 799 -36.04 19.33 -6.00
CA THR A 799 -34.95 20.24 -5.63
C THR A 799 -35.24 20.80 -4.24
N THR A 800 -34.25 20.81 -3.35
CA THR A 800 -34.43 21.15 -1.94
C THR A 800 -33.79 22.48 -1.54
N GLY A 801 -33.01 23.11 -2.43
CA GLY A 801 -32.16 24.24 -2.05
C GLY A 801 -31.28 23.84 -0.86
N ASN A 802 -31.39 24.58 0.24
CA ASN A 802 -30.69 24.29 1.49
C ASN A 802 -31.54 23.56 2.57
N SER A 803 -32.80 23.22 2.30
CA SER A 803 -33.76 22.77 3.32
C SER A 803 -33.70 21.27 3.68
N GLY A 804 -33.05 20.46 2.85
CA GLY A 804 -33.07 19.00 2.95
C GLY A 804 -34.34 18.35 2.37
N SER A 805 -34.27 17.06 2.09
CA SER A 805 -35.34 16.25 1.54
C SER A 805 -36.30 15.77 2.63
N THR A 806 -37.59 15.87 2.36
CA THR A 806 -38.66 15.34 3.22
C THR A 806 -39.05 13.90 2.88
N ASN A 807 -38.45 13.31 1.83
CA ASN A 807 -38.73 11.93 1.45
C ASN A 807 -38.07 10.96 2.46
N PRO A 808 -38.84 10.11 3.15
CA PRO A 808 -38.32 9.21 4.18
C PRO A 808 -37.23 8.25 3.70
N ILE A 809 -37.17 7.93 2.39
CA ILE A 809 -36.15 7.05 1.83
C ILE A 809 -34.74 7.61 2.07
N PHE A 810 -34.59 8.94 2.08
CA PHE A 810 -33.31 9.63 2.29
C PHE A 810 -33.03 9.93 3.77
N GLY A 811 -33.88 9.50 4.71
CA GLY A 811 -33.80 9.85 6.14
C GLY A 811 -32.49 9.49 6.84
N ASN A 812 -31.74 8.54 6.27
CA ASN A 812 -30.43 8.08 6.75
C ASN A 812 -29.27 8.52 5.83
N THR A 813 -29.45 9.62 5.10
CA THR A 813 -28.43 10.25 4.27
C THR A 813 -28.27 11.72 4.64
N PHE A 814 -27.16 12.34 4.20
CA PHE A 814 -26.96 13.79 4.35
C PHE A 814 -28.15 14.57 3.78
N ALA A 815 -28.78 14.06 2.71
CA ALA A 815 -29.81 14.78 1.98
C ALA A 815 -31.08 15.02 2.81
N SER A 816 -31.29 14.32 3.92
CA SER A 816 -32.42 14.59 4.84
C SER A 816 -32.21 15.79 5.76
N ARG A 817 -30.99 16.35 5.81
CA ARG A 817 -30.64 17.46 6.68
C ARG A 817 -30.53 18.75 5.88
N ALA A 818 -30.83 19.87 6.54
CA ALA A 818 -30.62 21.18 5.94
C ALA A 818 -29.12 21.49 5.89
N ASN A 819 -28.62 21.91 4.74
CA ASN A 819 -27.25 22.37 4.57
C ASN A 819 -27.23 23.90 4.52
N THR A 820 -27.09 24.53 5.69
CA THR A 820 -27.14 26.00 5.82
C THR A 820 -26.01 26.74 5.12
N ALA A 821 -24.95 26.02 4.70
CA ALA A 821 -23.85 26.59 3.93
C ALA A 821 -24.23 26.77 2.44
N LEU A 822 -25.29 26.10 1.95
CA LEU A 822 -25.87 26.34 0.63
C LEU A 822 -26.80 27.56 0.62
N THR A 823 -26.98 28.15 -0.56
CA THR A 823 -28.04 29.13 -0.78
C THR A 823 -29.42 28.46 -0.69
N SER A 824 -30.45 29.24 -0.39
CA SER A 824 -31.84 28.74 -0.40
C SER A 824 -32.38 28.45 -1.79
N GLU A 825 -31.68 28.90 -2.84
CA GLU A 825 -32.03 28.64 -4.23
C GLU A 825 -31.78 27.16 -4.57
N GLY A 826 -32.83 26.48 -5.04
CA GLY A 826 -32.73 25.12 -5.54
C GLY A 826 -32.25 25.08 -7.00
N ALA A 827 -31.66 23.96 -7.38
CA ALA A 827 -31.28 23.69 -8.76
C ALA A 827 -32.50 23.72 -9.69
N SER A 828 -32.27 24.22 -10.90
CA SER A 828 -33.18 24.04 -12.03
C SER A 828 -33.21 22.56 -12.47
N ILE A 829 -34.36 22.09 -12.96
CA ILE A 829 -34.53 20.72 -13.43
C ILE A 829 -34.85 20.76 -14.92
N THR A 830 -34.02 20.10 -15.73
CA THR A 830 -34.23 19.93 -17.16
C THR A 830 -34.44 18.45 -17.46
N LEU A 831 -35.61 18.12 -18.02
CA LEU A 831 -35.97 16.75 -18.42
C LEU A 831 -36.05 16.66 -19.94
N GLN A 832 -35.34 15.70 -20.52
CA GLN A 832 -35.31 15.45 -21.97
C GLN A 832 -35.47 13.97 -22.27
N ALA A 833 -36.52 13.62 -23.01
CA ALA A 833 -36.82 12.26 -23.47
C ALA A 833 -36.89 12.21 -25.00
N GLY A 834 -36.80 11.02 -25.58
CA GLY A 834 -36.90 10.84 -27.04
C GLY A 834 -35.73 11.45 -27.82
N LEU A 835 -34.56 11.59 -27.20
CA LEU A 835 -33.38 12.21 -27.83
C LEU A 835 -32.73 11.32 -28.91
N GLY A 836 -33.09 10.02 -29.00
CA GLY A 836 -32.39 9.08 -29.87
C GLY A 836 -30.89 9.03 -29.55
N GLN A 837 -30.04 9.27 -30.54
CA GLN A 837 -28.57 9.31 -30.40
C GLN A 837 -28.03 10.63 -29.83
N GLY A 838 -28.87 11.64 -29.60
CA GLY A 838 -28.47 12.92 -29.02
C GLY A 838 -29.45 14.07 -29.27
N ALA A 839 -29.42 15.09 -28.42
CA ALA A 839 -30.30 16.24 -28.56
C ALA A 839 -30.01 17.02 -29.85
N ALA A 840 -31.00 17.12 -30.74
CA ALA A 840 -30.96 18.00 -31.90
C ALA A 840 -31.20 19.46 -31.48
N VAL A 841 -30.33 19.99 -30.60
CA VAL A 841 -30.49 21.30 -29.93
C VAL A 841 -30.72 22.42 -30.94
N GLN A 842 -29.98 22.43 -32.05
CA GLN A 842 -30.18 23.44 -33.09
C GLN A 842 -31.52 23.30 -33.80
N ALA A 843 -32.00 22.07 -34.04
CA ALA A 843 -33.32 21.84 -34.61
C ALA A 843 -34.42 22.27 -33.64
N PHE A 844 -34.27 22.00 -32.34
CA PHE A 844 -35.16 22.47 -31.29
C PHE A 844 -35.19 24.01 -31.22
N ILE A 845 -34.03 24.66 -31.24
CA ILE A 845 -33.92 26.13 -31.28
C ILE A 845 -34.63 26.66 -32.52
N ASN A 846 -34.33 26.10 -33.69
CA ASN A 846 -34.93 26.55 -34.95
C ASN A 846 -36.44 26.34 -34.99
N GLN A 847 -36.95 25.29 -34.36
CA GLN A 847 -38.38 24.97 -34.35
C GLN A 847 -39.14 25.79 -33.31
N TYR A 848 -38.64 25.89 -32.07
CA TYR A 848 -39.41 26.34 -30.91
C TYR A 848 -38.91 27.65 -30.29
N VAL A 849 -37.61 27.96 -30.39
CA VAL A 849 -37.00 29.10 -29.68
C VAL A 849 -36.81 30.31 -30.60
N LEU A 850 -36.51 30.09 -31.89
CA LEU A 850 -36.42 31.19 -32.83
C LEU A 850 -37.80 31.86 -32.97
N PRO A 851 -37.89 33.19 -32.92
CA PRO A 851 -39.14 33.93 -33.18
C PRO A 851 -39.77 33.59 -34.54
N SER A 852 -38.94 33.18 -35.50
CA SER A 852 -39.33 32.73 -36.84
C SER A 852 -39.54 31.22 -36.96
N GLY A 853 -39.39 30.47 -35.87
CA GLY A 853 -39.50 29.02 -35.88
C GLY A 853 -40.91 28.53 -36.24
N ALA A 854 -40.98 27.31 -36.78
CA ALA A 854 -42.26 26.74 -37.21
C ALA A 854 -43.25 26.53 -36.03
N GLY A 855 -42.75 26.46 -34.79
CA GLY A 855 -43.55 26.32 -33.56
C GLY A 855 -44.03 24.87 -33.32
N PRO A 856 -44.79 24.63 -32.24
CA PRO A 856 -45.38 23.33 -31.98
C PRO A 856 -46.28 22.87 -33.13
N ALA A 857 -46.11 21.63 -33.58
CA ALA A 857 -46.92 21.06 -34.67
C ALA A 857 -48.43 21.09 -34.36
N THR A 858 -48.81 21.06 -33.09
CA THR A 858 -50.20 21.19 -32.62
C THR A 858 -50.81 22.58 -32.85
N LEU A 859 -49.97 23.60 -33.08
CA LEU A 859 -50.40 24.95 -33.42
C LEU A 859 -50.29 25.25 -34.93
N ALA A 860 -49.80 24.30 -35.73
CA ALA A 860 -49.52 24.53 -37.16
C ALA A 860 -50.77 24.96 -37.95
N ASP A 861 -51.94 24.42 -37.58
CA ASP A 861 -53.22 24.69 -38.24
C ASP A 861 -54.01 25.86 -37.60
N ASP A 862 -53.49 26.47 -36.53
CA ASP A 862 -54.11 27.60 -35.81
C ASP A 862 -53.20 28.84 -35.89
N ALA A 863 -53.39 29.61 -36.97
CA ALA A 863 -52.54 30.76 -37.30
C ALA A 863 -52.52 31.85 -36.21
N GLU A 864 -53.63 32.03 -35.48
CA GLU A 864 -53.74 33.04 -34.43
C GLU A 864 -52.93 32.61 -33.20
N ARG A 865 -53.09 31.35 -32.76
CA ARG A 865 -52.31 30.83 -31.63
C ARG A 865 -50.83 30.68 -31.97
N LEU A 866 -50.48 30.32 -33.19
CA LEU A 866 -49.09 30.24 -33.63
C LEU A 866 -48.42 31.63 -33.67
N ALA A 867 -49.14 32.66 -34.13
CA ALA A 867 -48.65 34.04 -34.09
C ALA A 867 -48.48 34.55 -32.65
N ALA A 868 -49.42 34.23 -31.75
CA ALA A 868 -49.32 34.54 -30.33
C ALA A 868 -48.11 33.85 -29.68
N TYR A 869 -47.92 32.55 -29.97
CA TYR A 869 -46.76 31.78 -29.51
C TYR A 869 -45.45 32.44 -29.95
N ARG A 870 -45.28 32.72 -31.24
CA ARG A 870 -44.06 33.35 -31.78
C ARG A 870 -43.80 34.72 -31.17
N LYS A 871 -44.85 35.53 -30.96
CA LYS A 871 -44.73 36.85 -30.32
C LYS A 871 -44.25 36.72 -28.87
N THR A 872 -44.81 35.80 -28.10
CA THR A 872 -44.37 35.53 -26.73
C THR A 872 -42.93 35.02 -26.71
N THR A 873 -42.57 34.08 -27.58
CA THR A 873 -41.19 33.57 -27.71
C THR A 873 -40.22 34.70 -28.05
N ALA A 874 -40.56 35.58 -28.99
CA ALA A 874 -39.74 36.74 -29.35
C ALA A 874 -39.47 37.65 -28.15
N GLN A 875 -40.51 37.91 -27.35
CA GLN A 875 -40.41 38.73 -26.16
C GLN A 875 -39.54 38.06 -25.10
N SER A 876 -39.77 36.77 -24.81
CA SER A 876 -38.98 36.00 -23.85
C SER A 876 -37.50 35.90 -24.25
N VAL A 877 -37.19 35.66 -25.53
CA VAL A 877 -35.80 35.64 -26.02
C VAL A 877 -35.16 37.02 -25.91
N THR A 878 -35.89 38.08 -26.25
CA THR A 878 -35.39 39.46 -26.11
C THR A 878 -35.11 39.81 -24.65
N ASP A 879 -35.99 39.44 -23.73
CA ASP A 879 -35.84 39.69 -22.31
C ASP A 879 -34.70 38.86 -21.71
N PHE A 880 -34.53 37.61 -22.14
CA PHE A 880 -33.38 36.77 -21.79
C PHE A 880 -32.06 37.39 -22.27
N MET A 881 -32.00 37.83 -23.53
CA MET A 881 -30.81 38.48 -24.09
C MET A 881 -30.48 39.76 -23.33
N ARG A 882 -31.46 40.62 -23.03
CA ARG A 882 -31.30 41.83 -22.21
C ARG A 882 -30.80 41.51 -20.79
N LYS A 883 -31.25 40.41 -20.19
CA LYS A 883 -30.73 39.97 -18.88
C LYS A 883 -29.27 39.50 -18.95
N ARG A 884 -28.84 38.96 -20.09
CA ARG A 884 -27.51 38.37 -20.27
C ARG A 884 -26.46 39.33 -20.82
N THR A 885 -26.84 40.33 -21.63
CA THR A 885 -25.91 41.29 -22.24
C THR A 885 -25.84 42.64 -21.52
N GLY A 886 -26.67 42.86 -20.50
CA GLY A 886 -27.02 44.20 -20.03
C GLY A 886 -27.93 44.89 -21.04
#